data_AF-M1YVW9-F1
#
_entry.id   AF-M1YVW9-F1
#
_cell.length_a   1.000
_cell.length_b   1.000
_cell.length_c   1.000
_cell.angle_alpha   90.00
_cell.angle_beta   90.00
_cell.angle_gamma   90.00
#
_symmetry.space_group_name_H-M   'P 1'
#
loop_
_entity.id
_entity.type
_entity.pdbx_description
1 polymer ?
#
loop_
_entity_poly.entity_id
_entity_poly.type
_entity_poly.pdbx_seq_one_letter_code
_entity_poly.pdbx_strand_id
1 'polypeptide(L)'
;MGALTVDITLKNKRGSHQLSGEKVRFSAHCCFAHDGGIEDLQCMETLGHQLNQRNGELALYGTGRFFTELLSAVPQLKSKIRCVITDDGDTAVTEVEGLPVVSPSALPESIDTVFLCETLTLPRWRMKKRLPDSVTVLDPDLLVDLDDSVIPARAWVPFVDCIYPIDVPEIEFKPNQDMLLIDCPSRNLSFMPNGLGYVHNALKKTSIDFQTLDLDIIVYHRFHIYRLFDTPGRVVTASGREMPEDPWAVEEYDIWQNPDTLEFFQKDIDEIIQKIVAAKPKILGLSIQACNINFSKRVAQGVKKALPDTIILVGGFSCYQASVGLRAFPDCDYMTIGEADLTVGDLVEKLARGERPTGLPGVLSRFDPPDMTFIPGPMPEDLDAIDQPEYEWYDLSVYRNFNHYQLTPVIASRGCRWSLCTFCAERFYWRIRSPKSVVDELEWLADRGCDLFMFNESDFNGKPEIVMAICDEIIRRGLKVRLTGQLRIHRENTREFFDKLRAAGFVTLRFGVDAWARRTLKLQVKGYTPARITQNLRDCTAAGIFNEVNTVIGVPGETEEDIDETIDLIIQNKENIGRIANINPLLFVIGSVYWEEPDKFNVKFRADREELYRKYSTVIPSHLWYSTDPYIDEHVRKDRFIRVVKTLDQNGFNIGDLAKQVIKDVEEGRGAEAHARPDDWEDEVIAEKEANQKDKPSPAWPEAMKDDQFVYVKSEEAAAPPPQENTCIFKYNGVHYRILLEDGMELPGDTWIKNVRKGGAVTSAKGTVGNLARKFFGDRQRFLHYFKRGTQILKSRGVSGFLEQFRVHVQQAKGTERFILATGEDVEIKRNLGEDVQLVYEGVRGYNIIRVLGDVFAIKQGHPFHLEWYENGQYEEGVCINAKSVREAERLIDQHLAQETRQVAPQPATQQLLCEGFHGYNLVQVGDRVFGVKQGYPLYPDKVNTEFYPEGTLFEAGNQGEIESVISAYLTEERV
;
A
#
# COMPACT_ATOMS: atom_id res chain seq x y z
N MET A 1 -27.44 11.62 -11.01
CA MET A 1 -28.29 12.71 -10.44
C MET A 1 -29.18 13.26 -11.54
N GLY A 2 -30.43 13.64 -11.26
CA GLY A 2 -31.36 14.17 -12.27
C GLY A 2 -31.17 15.67 -12.54
N ALA A 3 -31.62 16.16 -13.69
CA ALA A 3 -31.67 17.58 -14.00
C ALA A 3 -32.35 18.36 -12.86
N LEU A 4 -31.85 19.55 -12.52
CA LEU A 4 -32.48 20.38 -11.49
C LEU A 4 -33.88 20.80 -11.96
N THR A 5 -34.89 20.19 -11.36
CA THR A 5 -36.29 20.55 -11.62
C THR A 5 -36.62 21.87 -10.90
N VAL A 6 -37.25 22.79 -11.61
CA VAL A 6 -37.72 24.08 -11.12
C VAL A 6 -39.23 24.12 -11.24
N ASP A 7 -39.90 24.34 -10.12
CA ASP A 7 -41.34 24.57 -10.11
C ASP A 7 -41.65 26.06 -10.24
N ILE A 8 -42.22 26.44 -11.37
CA ILE A 8 -42.65 27.79 -11.68
C ILE A 8 -44.14 27.93 -11.37
N THR A 9 -44.48 28.88 -10.49
CA THR A 9 -45.87 29.19 -10.19
C THR A 9 -46.35 30.40 -11.01
N LEU A 10 -47.15 30.15 -12.04
CA LEU A 10 -47.81 31.19 -12.83
C LEU A 10 -49.09 31.66 -12.15
N LYS A 11 -49.15 32.95 -11.78
CA LYS A 11 -50.38 33.59 -11.27
C LYS A 11 -51.04 34.40 -12.37
N ASN A 12 -52.32 34.15 -12.64
CA ASN A 12 -53.14 34.98 -13.50
C ASN A 12 -54.47 35.35 -12.81
N LYS A 13 -55.31 36.15 -13.48
CA LYS A 13 -56.61 36.60 -12.93
C LYS A 13 -57.59 35.46 -12.60
N ARG A 14 -57.33 34.22 -13.05
CA ARG A 14 -58.17 33.03 -12.86
C ARG A 14 -57.60 32.03 -11.84
N GLY A 15 -56.37 32.23 -11.34
CA GLY A 15 -55.77 31.35 -10.34
C GLY A 15 -54.25 31.26 -10.43
N SER A 16 -53.71 30.32 -9.67
CA SER A 16 -52.29 29.97 -9.64
C SER A 16 -52.11 28.59 -10.30
N HIS A 17 -51.21 28.48 -11.27
CA HIS A 17 -50.85 27.23 -11.94
C HIS A 17 -49.39 26.91 -11.65
N GLN A 18 -49.08 25.67 -11.29
CA GLN A 18 -47.71 25.21 -11.08
C GLN A 18 -47.27 24.46 -12.34
N LEU A 19 -46.14 24.85 -12.89
CA LEU A 19 -45.46 24.19 -14.00
C LEU A 19 -44.12 23.68 -13.47
N SER A 20 -43.78 22.45 -13.82
CA SER A 20 -42.45 21.90 -13.54
C SER A 20 -41.62 22.00 -14.82
N GLY A 21 -40.42 22.57 -14.72
CA GLY A 21 -39.47 22.68 -15.82
C GLY A 21 -38.09 22.17 -15.41
N GLU A 22 -37.22 21.87 -16.37
CA GLU A 22 -35.83 21.52 -16.09
C GLU A 22 -34.94 22.75 -16.28
N LYS A 23 -34.01 22.96 -15.34
CA LYS A 23 -32.97 23.97 -15.51
C LYS A 23 -32.01 23.50 -16.61
N VAL A 24 -31.80 24.35 -17.61
CA VAL A 24 -30.89 24.10 -18.74
C VAL A 24 -29.76 25.13 -18.76
N ARG A 25 -28.71 24.83 -19.53
CA ARG A 25 -27.62 25.74 -19.90
C ARG A 25 -27.40 25.70 -21.41
N PHE A 26 -26.79 26.73 -21.95
CA PHE A 26 -26.37 26.76 -23.36
C PHE A 26 -25.08 25.92 -23.53
N SER A 27 -25.01 25.16 -24.63
CA SER A 27 -23.82 24.46 -25.09
C SER A 27 -23.52 24.86 -26.52
N ALA A 28 -22.41 25.58 -26.72
CA ALA A 28 -21.90 25.92 -28.04
C ALA A 28 -21.68 24.67 -28.90
N HIS A 29 -21.12 23.60 -28.33
CA HIS A 29 -20.89 22.35 -29.06
C HIS A 29 -22.18 21.70 -29.55
N CYS A 30 -23.20 21.60 -28.69
CA CYS A 30 -24.49 21.04 -29.11
C CYS A 30 -25.27 21.98 -30.05
N CYS A 31 -24.97 23.28 -30.06
CA CYS A 31 -25.61 24.24 -30.94
C CYS A 31 -25.32 23.93 -32.42
N PHE A 32 -24.08 23.58 -32.75
CA PHE A 32 -23.64 23.35 -34.13
C PHE A 32 -23.53 21.86 -34.44
N ALA A 33 -24.49 21.32 -35.20
CA ALA A 33 -24.47 19.91 -35.61
C ALA A 33 -23.44 19.64 -36.72
N HIS A 34 -23.01 20.70 -37.39
CA HIS A 34 -22.14 20.69 -38.54
C HIS A 34 -22.67 19.77 -39.66
N ASP A 35 -23.95 19.91 -40.02
CA ASP A 35 -24.60 19.17 -41.11
C ASP A 35 -24.99 20.07 -42.30
N GLY A 36 -24.71 21.37 -42.21
CA GLY A 36 -25.09 22.38 -43.20
C GLY A 36 -26.59 22.71 -43.19
N GLY A 37 -27.30 22.33 -42.11
CA GLY A 37 -28.71 22.64 -41.90
C GLY A 37 -28.97 24.12 -41.70
N ILE A 38 -30.26 24.50 -41.83
CA ILE A 38 -30.71 25.89 -41.70
C ILE A 38 -30.41 26.47 -40.31
N GLU A 39 -30.58 25.67 -39.25
CA GLU A 39 -30.36 26.12 -37.87
C GLU A 39 -28.88 26.50 -37.62
N ASP A 40 -27.93 25.69 -38.13
CA ASP A 40 -26.51 25.99 -38.04
C ASP A 40 -26.16 27.26 -38.82
N LEU A 41 -26.67 27.39 -40.06
CA LEU A 41 -26.46 28.56 -40.90
C LEU A 41 -26.99 29.84 -40.23
N GLN A 42 -28.20 29.80 -39.65
CA GLN A 42 -28.78 30.95 -38.95
C GLN A 42 -27.94 31.37 -37.74
N CYS A 43 -27.45 30.41 -36.95
CA CYS A 43 -26.55 30.70 -35.83
C CYS A 43 -25.22 31.32 -36.32
N MET A 44 -24.63 30.78 -37.38
CA MET A 44 -23.38 31.28 -37.98
C MET A 44 -23.54 32.68 -38.58
N GLU A 45 -24.63 32.95 -39.31
CA GLU A 45 -24.93 34.27 -39.86
C GLU A 45 -25.15 35.29 -38.75
N THR A 46 -25.89 34.92 -37.69
CA THR A 46 -26.13 35.80 -36.54
C THR A 46 -24.81 36.18 -35.85
N LEU A 47 -23.95 35.20 -35.55
CA LEU A 47 -22.62 35.46 -34.99
C LEU A 47 -21.74 36.27 -35.94
N GLY A 48 -21.60 35.84 -37.20
CA GLY A 48 -20.71 36.46 -38.17
C GLY A 48 -21.11 37.89 -38.51
N HIS A 49 -22.41 38.18 -38.63
CA HIS A 49 -22.89 39.55 -38.81
C HIS A 49 -22.62 40.42 -37.59
N GLN A 50 -22.80 39.90 -36.38
CA GLN A 50 -22.48 40.64 -35.16
C GLN A 50 -20.99 40.96 -35.07
N LEU A 51 -20.12 39.99 -35.33
CA LEU A 51 -18.67 40.20 -35.39
C LEU A 51 -18.29 41.22 -36.46
N ASN A 52 -18.90 41.13 -37.65
CA ASN A 52 -18.64 42.04 -38.75
C ASN A 52 -19.14 43.48 -38.48
N GLN A 53 -20.08 43.70 -37.57
CA GLN A 53 -20.55 45.03 -37.20
C GLN A 53 -19.67 45.72 -36.14
N ARG A 54 -18.83 44.99 -35.40
CA ARG A 54 -17.97 45.58 -34.36
C ARG A 54 -16.89 46.50 -34.96
N ASN A 55 -16.59 47.58 -34.25
CA ASN A 55 -15.45 48.43 -34.56
C ASN A 55 -14.16 47.76 -34.06
N GLY A 56 -13.03 48.05 -34.69
CA GLY A 56 -11.73 47.46 -34.33
C GLY A 56 -11.29 46.33 -35.25
N GLU A 57 -10.04 45.91 -35.07
CA GLU A 57 -9.45 44.76 -35.75
C GLU A 57 -9.71 43.47 -34.96
N LEU A 58 -9.99 42.36 -35.66
CA LEU A 58 -10.32 41.07 -35.04
C LEU A 58 -9.18 40.07 -35.20
N ALA A 59 -8.99 39.24 -34.18
CA ALA A 59 -8.28 37.97 -34.30
C ALA A 59 -9.23 36.80 -34.00
N LEU A 60 -9.03 35.69 -34.70
CA LEU A 60 -9.81 34.46 -34.49
C LEU A 60 -8.92 33.37 -33.88
N TYR A 61 -9.36 32.70 -32.83
CA TYR A 61 -8.67 31.52 -32.30
C TYR A 61 -9.23 30.23 -32.90
N GLY A 62 -8.34 29.33 -33.33
CA GLY A 62 -8.70 28.02 -33.85
C GLY A 62 -8.88 27.98 -35.37
N THR A 63 -8.55 26.83 -35.94
CA THR A 63 -8.57 26.58 -37.41
C THR A 63 -9.51 25.43 -37.77
N GLY A 64 -10.36 25.03 -36.83
CA GLY A 64 -11.25 23.88 -36.96
C GLY A 64 -12.45 24.13 -37.89
N ARG A 65 -13.35 23.16 -37.91
CA ARG A 65 -14.54 23.19 -38.78
C ARG A 65 -15.41 24.44 -38.57
N PHE A 66 -15.61 24.83 -37.31
CA PHE A 66 -16.39 26.02 -36.95
C PHE A 66 -15.82 27.31 -37.56
N PHE A 67 -14.49 27.47 -37.56
CA PHE A 67 -13.80 28.60 -38.20
C PHE A 67 -14.14 28.67 -39.70
N THR A 68 -14.02 27.56 -40.41
CA THR A 68 -14.26 27.50 -41.87
C THR A 68 -15.72 27.76 -42.21
N GLU A 69 -16.65 27.22 -41.42
CA GLU A 69 -18.09 27.40 -41.63
C GLU A 69 -18.53 28.84 -41.35
N LEU A 70 -18.00 29.48 -40.30
CA LEU A 70 -18.27 30.89 -39.99
C LEU A 70 -17.83 31.83 -41.11
N LEU A 71 -16.63 31.64 -41.66
CA LEU A 71 -16.12 32.45 -42.77
C LEU A 71 -16.89 32.21 -44.07
N SER A 72 -17.42 30.99 -44.26
CA SER A 72 -18.23 30.65 -45.42
C SER A 72 -19.63 31.27 -45.33
N ALA A 73 -20.23 31.31 -44.14
CA ALA A 73 -21.52 31.94 -43.88
C ALA A 73 -21.46 33.46 -44.04
N VAL A 74 -20.38 34.12 -43.59
CA VAL A 74 -20.21 35.57 -43.68
C VAL A 74 -18.84 35.93 -44.29
N PRO A 75 -18.67 35.83 -45.62
CA PRO A 75 -17.38 36.08 -46.29
C PRO A 75 -16.82 37.48 -46.08
N GLN A 76 -17.68 38.48 -45.81
CA GLN A 76 -17.24 39.86 -45.56
C GLN A 76 -16.41 39.99 -44.28
N LEU A 77 -16.60 39.08 -43.31
CA LEU A 77 -15.87 39.06 -42.05
C LEU A 77 -14.35 38.93 -42.26
N LYS A 78 -13.93 38.24 -43.32
CA LYS A 78 -12.51 38.04 -43.66
C LYS A 78 -11.71 39.33 -43.78
N SER A 79 -12.36 40.42 -44.20
CA SER A 79 -11.72 41.74 -44.34
C SER A 79 -11.35 42.41 -43.00
N LYS A 80 -11.93 41.95 -41.88
CA LYS A 80 -11.67 42.48 -40.53
C LYS A 80 -10.66 41.66 -39.74
N ILE A 81 -10.37 40.44 -40.17
CA ILE A 81 -9.49 39.53 -39.45
C ILE A 81 -8.05 39.87 -39.83
N ARG A 82 -7.20 40.06 -38.82
CA ARG A 82 -5.79 40.39 -39.03
C ARG A 82 -4.86 39.21 -38.85
N CYS A 83 -5.21 38.29 -37.95
CA CYS A 83 -4.44 37.10 -37.67
C CYS A 83 -5.34 36.00 -37.10
N VAL A 84 -4.82 34.77 -37.14
CA VAL A 84 -5.41 33.60 -36.52
C VAL A 84 -4.50 33.16 -35.37
N ILE A 85 -5.09 32.85 -34.23
CA ILE A 85 -4.41 32.37 -33.03
C ILE A 85 -4.51 30.86 -33.00
N THR A 86 -3.41 30.16 -32.76
CA THR A 86 -3.38 28.72 -32.52
C THR A 86 -2.73 28.42 -31.16
N ASP A 87 -2.89 27.20 -30.68
CA ASP A 87 -2.15 26.75 -29.49
C ASP A 87 -0.65 26.75 -29.80
N ASP A 88 0.13 27.44 -28.95
CA ASP A 88 1.57 27.67 -29.07
C ASP A 88 2.34 26.59 -29.86
N GLY A 89 2.71 26.92 -31.10
CA GLY A 89 3.85 26.28 -31.76
C GLY A 89 3.58 25.21 -32.81
N ASP A 90 2.46 25.25 -33.55
CA ASP A 90 2.48 24.64 -34.89
C ASP A 90 3.34 25.52 -35.83
N THR A 91 4.66 25.49 -35.60
CA THR A 91 5.66 26.27 -36.35
C THR A 91 5.71 25.91 -37.83
N ALA A 92 4.99 24.85 -38.25
CA ALA A 92 4.83 24.47 -39.64
C ALA A 92 3.78 25.31 -40.38
N VAL A 93 2.77 25.85 -39.68
CA VAL A 93 1.67 26.62 -40.28
C VAL A 93 1.87 28.11 -39.97
N THR A 94 2.34 28.83 -40.98
CA THR A 94 2.57 30.28 -40.87
C THR A 94 1.38 31.12 -41.33
N GLU A 95 0.45 30.52 -42.08
CA GLU A 95 -0.69 31.18 -42.69
C GLU A 95 -1.87 30.21 -42.82
N VAL A 96 -3.09 30.69 -42.53
CA VAL A 96 -4.35 29.95 -42.72
C VAL A 96 -5.31 30.86 -43.45
N GLU A 97 -5.89 30.38 -44.55
CA GLU A 97 -6.85 31.18 -45.35
C GLU A 97 -6.32 32.54 -45.81
N GLY A 98 -5.01 32.73 -45.96
CA GLY A 98 -4.44 34.03 -46.32
C GLY A 98 -4.17 34.96 -45.12
N LEU A 99 -4.31 34.45 -43.89
CA LEU A 99 -4.16 35.20 -42.64
C LEU A 99 -2.94 34.68 -41.86
N PRO A 100 -2.09 35.56 -41.30
CA PRO A 100 -0.93 35.14 -40.52
C PRO A 100 -1.37 34.42 -39.25
N VAL A 101 -0.64 33.36 -38.90
CA VAL A 101 -0.83 32.62 -37.65
C VAL A 101 0.10 33.18 -36.58
N VAL A 102 -0.43 33.46 -35.39
CA VAL A 102 0.31 34.00 -34.24
C VAL A 102 0.05 33.19 -32.97
N SER A 103 0.99 33.19 -32.04
CA SER A 103 0.75 32.70 -30.68
C SER A 103 -0.11 33.68 -29.88
N PRO A 104 -0.80 33.24 -28.81
CA PRO A 104 -1.52 34.14 -27.90
C PRO A 104 -0.63 35.26 -27.33
N SER A 105 0.64 34.96 -27.08
CA SER A 105 1.66 35.89 -26.58
C SER A 105 2.21 36.86 -27.64
N ALA A 106 2.02 36.58 -28.93
CA ALA A 106 2.48 37.41 -30.05
C ALA A 106 1.34 38.19 -30.71
N LEU A 107 0.22 38.36 -30.01
CA LEU A 107 -0.93 39.11 -30.51
C LEU A 107 -0.56 40.58 -30.77
N PRO A 108 -0.84 41.14 -31.96
CA PRO A 108 -0.57 42.55 -32.24
C PRO A 108 -1.33 43.50 -31.31
N GLU A 109 -0.68 44.57 -30.86
CA GLU A 109 -1.30 45.58 -29.97
C GLU A 109 -2.54 46.27 -30.57
N SER A 110 -2.71 46.23 -31.90
CA SER A 110 -3.88 46.79 -32.59
C SER A 110 -5.15 45.95 -32.44
N ILE A 111 -5.04 44.70 -31.96
CA ILE A 111 -6.18 43.80 -31.74
C ILE A 111 -6.79 44.09 -30.38
N ASP A 112 -8.02 44.60 -30.39
CA ASP A 112 -8.80 44.84 -29.17
C ASP A 112 -9.79 43.70 -28.85
N THR A 113 -10.05 42.81 -29.81
CA THR A 113 -11.06 41.77 -29.70
C THR A 113 -10.58 40.45 -30.32
N VAL A 114 -10.72 39.36 -29.57
CA VAL A 114 -10.48 37.99 -30.03
C VAL A 114 -11.78 37.22 -29.97
N PHE A 115 -12.13 36.52 -31.06
CA PHE A 115 -13.24 35.58 -31.07
C PHE A 115 -12.73 34.13 -31.10
N LEU A 116 -13.19 33.31 -30.16
CA LEU A 116 -12.81 31.90 -30.04
C LEU A 116 -13.63 31.05 -31.02
N CYS A 117 -13.04 30.68 -32.16
CA CYS A 117 -13.66 29.78 -33.14
C CYS A 117 -13.54 28.30 -32.73
N GLU A 118 -13.98 27.99 -31.53
CA GLU A 118 -13.96 26.66 -30.92
C GLU A 118 -15.29 26.43 -30.23
N THR A 119 -15.87 25.24 -30.37
CA THR A 119 -17.18 24.92 -29.78
C THR A 119 -17.05 24.12 -28.49
N LEU A 120 -15.95 23.37 -28.33
CA LEU A 120 -15.68 22.61 -27.10
C LEU A 120 -15.42 23.55 -25.92
N THR A 121 -15.93 23.15 -24.76
CA THR A 121 -15.92 24.01 -23.56
C THR A 121 -14.52 24.17 -22.98
N LEU A 122 -13.77 23.08 -22.79
CA LEU A 122 -12.46 23.14 -22.14
C LEU A 122 -11.41 23.94 -22.94
N PRO A 123 -11.23 23.75 -24.26
CA PRO A 123 -10.24 24.53 -25.00
C PRO A 123 -10.57 26.04 -25.02
N ARG A 124 -11.86 26.42 -25.08
CA ARG A 124 -12.28 27.81 -24.93
C ARG A 124 -11.87 28.39 -23.58
N TRP A 125 -12.14 27.69 -22.48
CA TRP A 125 -11.76 28.14 -21.13
C TRP A 125 -10.25 28.32 -21.00
N ARG A 126 -9.45 27.39 -21.55
CA ARG A 126 -7.99 27.49 -21.56
C ARG A 126 -7.49 28.68 -22.35
N MET A 127 -7.96 28.86 -23.58
CA MET A 127 -7.52 29.97 -24.42
C MET A 127 -7.89 31.32 -23.81
N LYS A 128 -9.09 31.43 -23.22
CA LYS A 128 -9.51 32.66 -22.51
C LYS A 128 -8.55 33.06 -21.39
N LYS A 129 -7.92 32.10 -20.71
CA LYS A 129 -6.90 32.38 -19.68
C LYS A 129 -5.52 32.74 -20.25
N ARG A 130 -5.20 32.27 -21.45
CA ARG A 130 -3.90 32.52 -22.11
C ARG A 130 -3.85 33.85 -22.85
N LEU A 131 -5.01 34.40 -23.20
CA LEU A 131 -5.10 35.71 -23.86
C LEU A 131 -4.84 36.86 -22.87
N PRO A 132 -4.24 37.97 -23.31
CA PRO A 132 -4.02 39.14 -22.46
C PRO A 132 -5.33 39.75 -21.95
N ASP A 133 -5.34 40.19 -20.68
CA ASP A 133 -6.48 40.88 -20.06
C ASP A 133 -6.90 42.18 -20.79
N SER A 134 -6.01 42.74 -21.63
CA SER A 134 -6.28 43.94 -22.42
C SER A 134 -7.24 43.72 -23.59
N VAL A 135 -7.55 42.47 -23.92
CA VAL A 135 -8.36 42.10 -25.09
C VAL A 135 -9.75 41.65 -24.67
N THR A 136 -10.76 42.10 -25.42
CA THR A 136 -12.12 41.58 -25.28
C THR A 136 -12.20 40.18 -25.89
N VAL A 137 -12.39 39.17 -25.06
CA VAL A 137 -12.58 37.78 -25.53
C VAL A 137 -14.06 37.48 -25.71
N LEU A 138 -14.45 37.15 -26.94
CA LEU A 138 -15.77 36.70 -27.33
C LEU A 138 -15.72 35.22 -27.73
N ASP A 139 -16.82 34.51 -27.57
CA ASP A 139 -16.95 33.10 -27.96
C ASP A 139 -18.40 32.79 -28.37
N PRO A 140 -18.72 31.57 -28.84
CA PRO A 140 -20.06 31.28 -29.36
C PRO A 140 -21.20 31.42 -28.34
N ASP A 141 -20.92 31.49 -27.03
CA ASP A 141 -21.94 31.77 -26.00
C ASP A 141 -22.60 33.14 -26.22
N LEU A 142 -21.96 34.04 -26.98
CA LEU A 142 -22.52 35.32 -27.42
C LEU A 142 -23.90 35.16 -28.08
N LEU A 143 -24.21 34.03 -28.72
CA LEU A 143 -25.52 33.77 -29.33
C LEU A 143 -26.68 33.97 -28.36
N VAL A 144 -26.50 33.56 -27.10
CA VAL A 144 -27.53 33.65 -26.05
C VAL A 144 -27.95 35.10 -25.79
N ASP A 145 -27.02 36.04 -25.96
CA ASP A 145 -27.25 37.47 -25.75
C ASP A 145 -27.78 38.18 -27.01
N LEU A 146 -27.72 37.54 -28.18
CA LEU A 146 -28.09 38.14 -29.46
C LEU A 146 -29.54 37.85 -29.85
N ASP A 147 -29.87 36.57 -30.02
CA ASP A 147 -31.19 36.11 -30.45
C ASP A 147 -31.38 34.66 -30.01
N ASP A 148 -32.19 34.45 -28.97
CA ASP A 148 -32.48 33.11 -28.46
C ASP A 148 -33.41 32.31 -29.40
N SER A 149 -34.07 32.97 -30.35
CA SER A 149 -35.03 32.34 -31.28
C SER A 149 -34.36 31.58 -32.42
N VAL A 150 -33.09 31.90 -32.74
CA VAL A 150 -32.29 31.15 -33.73
C VAL A 150 -31.57 29.97 -33.11
N ILE A 151 -31.51 29.89 -31.77
CA ILE A 151 -30.79 28.82 -31.06
C ILE A 151 -31.63 27.53 -31.13
N PRO A 152 -31.10 26.45 -31.72
CA PRO A 152 -31.83 25.20 -31.83
C PRO A 152 -32.01 24.55 -30.46
N ALA A 153 -33.10 23.80 -30.27
CA ALA A 153 -33.43 23.15 -28.98
C ALA A 153 -32.30 22.25 -28.45
N ARG A 154 -31.51 21.62 -29.35
CA ARG A 154 -30.34 20.79 -28.99
C ARG A 154 -29.25 21.56 -28.24
N ALA A 155 -29.16 22.88 -28.37
CA ALA A 155 -28.17 23.70 -27.69
C ALA A 155 -28.47 23.88 -26.19
N TRP A 156 -29.71 23.62 -25.77
CA TRP A 156 -30.16 23.77 -24.39
C TRP A 156 -30.08 22.44 -23.67
N VAL A 157 -29.06 22.30 -22.84
CA VAL A 157 -28.69 21.02 -22.24
C VAL A 157 -28.97 21.02 -20.74
N PRO A 158 -29.27 19.86 -20.12
CA PRO A 158 -29.55 19.79 -18.69
C PRO A 158 -28.45 20.41 -17.83
N PHE A 159 -28.85 21.29 -16.91
CA PHE A 159 -27.94 21.84 -15.92
C PHE A 159 -27.71 20.79 -14.82
N VAL A 160 -26.45 20.48 -14.58
CA VAL A 160 -25.99 19.62 -13.48
C VAL A 160 -25.16 20.49 -12.54
N ASP A 161 -25.48 20.44 -11.24
CA ASP A 161 -24.68 21.09 -10.20
C ASP A 161 -23.31 20.42 -10.13
N CYS A 162 -22.25 21.17 -10.44
CA CYS A 162 -20.91 20.64 -10.56
C CYS A 162 -19.84 21.68 -10.21
N ILE A 163 -18.61 21.21 -10.00
CA ILE A 163 -17.46 22.05 -9.61
C ILE A 163 -16.99 23.01 -10.70
N TYR A 164 -17.38 22.80 -11.96
CA TYR A 164 -16.84 23.55 -13.10
C TYR A 164 -17.49 24.93 -13.25
N PRO A 165 -16.72 25.96 -13.67
CA PRO A 165 -15.33 25.89 -14.12
C PRO A 165 -14.31 25.81 -12.96
N ILE A 166 -13.27 25.01 -13.14
CA ILE A 166 -12.05 24.99 -12.30
C ILE A 166 -10.81 25.16 -13.20
N ASP A 167 -9.65 25.39 -12.59
CA ASP A 167 -8.39 25.37 -13.32
C ASP A 167 -7.89 23.94 -13.51
N VAL A 168 -8.12 23.36 -14.69
CA VAL A 168 -7.66 22.01 -15.02
C VAL A 168 -6.24 22.08 -15.58
N PRO A 169 -5.24 21.47 -14.92
CA PRO A 169 -3.86 21.48 -15.39
C PRO A 169 -3.71 20.99 -16.83
N GLU A 170 -2.73 21.54 -17.53
CA GLU A 170 -2.31 21.04 -18.83
C GLU A 170 -1.28 19.92 -18.68
N ILE A 171 -1.23 19.03 -19.68
CA ILE A 171 -0.20 18.00 -19.71
C ILE A 171 1.07 18.70 -20.19
N GLU A 172 2.01 19.00 -19.30
CA GLU A 172 3.25 19.67 -19.65
C GLU A 172 4.44 19.05 -18.93
N PHE A 173 5.45 18.68 -19.70
CA PHE A 173 6.66 18.07 -19.18
C PHE A 173 7.86 18.96 -19.48
N LYS A 174 8.68 19.22 -18.45
CA LYS A 174 9.95 19.91 -18.62
C LYS A 174 10.91 19.02 -19.44
N PRO A 175 11.67 19.58 -20.39
CA PRO A 175 12.58 18.80 -21.20
C PRO A 175 13.80 18.32 -20.40
N ASN A 176 14.29 17.13 -20.74
CA ASN A 176 15.52 16.49 -20.26
C ASN A 176 15.61 16.30 -18.73
N GLN A 177 14.47 16.10 -18.06
CA GLN A 177 14.44 15.67 -16.65
C GLN A 177 15.10 14.29 -16.51
N ASP A 178 15.72 14.00 -15.36
CA ASP A 178 16.20 12.64 -15.07
C ASP A 178 15.01 11.68 -14.96
N MET A 179 13.92 12.11 -14.34
CA MET A 179 12.73 11.29 -14.12
C MET A 179 11.42 12.05 -14.31
N LEU A 180 10.45 11.41 -14.98
CA LEU A 180 9.03 11.76 -14.84
C LEU A 180 8.36 10.71 -13.94
N LEU A 181 7.71 11.14 -12.87
CA LEU A 181 6.89 10.29 -12.01
C LEU A 181 5.41 10.54 -12.31
N ILE A 182 4.69 9.51 -12.75
CA ILE A 182 3.34 9.66 -13.32
C ILE A 182 2.35 8.69 -12.69
N ASP A 183 1.13 9.17 -12.41
CA ASP A 183 -0.07 8.35 -12.12
C ASP A 183 -1.04 8.47 -13.30
N CYS A 184 -1.40 7.34 -13.90
CA CYS A 184 -2.31 7.26 -15.05
C CYS A 184 -3.72 6.87 -14.60
N PRO A 185 -4.76 7.16 -15.42
CA PRO A 185 -6.12 6.71 -15.15
C PRO A 185 -6.27 5.20 -14.96
N SER A 186 -7.11 4.72 -14.04
CA SER A 186 -8.31 5.41 -13.51
C SER A 186 -8.54 5.20 -12.00
N ARG A 187 -7.72 5.79 -11.14
CA ARG A 187 -7.96 5.72 -9.69
C ARG A 187 -9.20 6.55 -9.36
N ASN A 188 -10.07 6.04 -8.50
CA ASN A 188 -11.23 6.81 -8.03
C ASN A 188 -10.77 8.18 -7.53
N LEU A 189 -11.23 9.22 -8.22
CA LEU A 189 -10.65 10.55 -8.07
C LEU A 189 -10.83 11.12 -6.66
N SER A 190 -11.88 10.70 -5.96
CA SER A 190 -12.15 11.18 -4.61
C SER A 190 -11.05 10.79 -3.64
N PHE A 191 -10.27 9.74 -3.97
CA PHE A 191 -9.11 9.28 -3.23
C PHE A 191 -7.83 9.85 -3.84
N MET A 192 -7.17 10.77 -3.15
CA MET A 192 -5.86 11.31 -3.58
C MET A 192 -4.76 10.23 -3.66
N PRO A 193 -3.72 10.39 -4.52
CA PRO A 193 -2.71 9.36 -4.75
C PRO A 193 -1.64 9.32 -3.64
N ASN A 194 -1.99 8.82 -2.45
CA ASN A 194 -1.07 8.80 -1.29
C ASN A 194 0.28 8.16 -1.59
N GLY A 195 0.29 6.99 -2.24
CA GLY A 195 1.53 6.29 -2.59
C GLY A 195 2.45 7.14 -3.47
N LEU A 196 1.88 7.88 -4.43
CA LEU A 196 2.61 8.80 -5.29
C LEU A 196 3.22 9.95 -4.48
N GLY A 197 2.47 10.50 -3.51
CA GLY A 197 2.95 11.58 -2.63
C GLY A 197 4.11 11.16 -1.73
N TYR A 198 4.07 9.96 -1.16
CA TYR A 198 5.20 9.42 -0.38
C TYR A 198 6.45 9.23 -1.24
N VAL A 199 6.29 8.68 -2.46
CA VAL A 199 7.42 8.53 -3.40
C VAL A 199 7.95 9.88 -3.84
N HIS A 200 7.09 10.84 -4.16
CA HIS A 200 7.49 12.21 -4.50
C HIS A 200 8.38 12.82 -3.41
N ASN A 201 8.00 12.70 -2.14
CA ASN A 201 8.81 13.18 -1.02
C ASN A 201 10.15 12.44 -0.89
N ALA A 202 10.16 11.13 -1.11
CA ALA A 202 11.41 10.36 -1.13
C ALA A 202 12.35 10.85 -2.25
N LEU A 203 11.82 11.18 -3.43
CA LEU A 203 12.61 11.71 -4.55
C LEU A 203 13.19 13.10 -4.26
N LYS A 204 12.49 13.97 -3.50
CA LYS A 204 13.03 15.26 -3.05
C LYS A 204 14.31 15.15 -2.22
N LYS A 205 14.57 13.98 -1.61
CA LYS A 205 15.78 13.70 -0.82
C LYS A 205 16.97 13.21 -1.66
N THR A 206 16.79 13.08 -2.97
CA THR A 206 17.82 12.61 -3.92
C THR A 206 18.42 13.77 -4.70
N SER A 207 19.51 13.51 -5.43
CA SER A 207 20.13 14.51 -6.30
C SER A 207 19.54 14.62 -7.71
N ILE A 208 18.47 13.87 -8.05
CA ILE A 208 17.94 13.82 -9.42
C ILE A 208 17.04 15.03 -9.72
N ASP A 209 17.00 15.45 -10.99
CA ASP A 209 15.98 16.38 -11.47
C ASP A 209 14.72 15.59 -11.89
N PHE A 210 13.59 15.86 -11.25
CA PHE A 210 12.36 15.12 -11.54
C PHE A 210 11.12 16.01 -11.56
N GLN A 211 10.11 15.53 -12.27
CA GLN A 211 8.78 16.13 -12.30
C GLN A 211 7.73 15.08 -11.98
N THR A 212 6.77 15.41 -11.12
CA THR A 212 5.60 14.57 -10.84
C THR A 212 4.38 15.13 -11.55
N LEU A 213 3.64 14.28 -12.25
CA LEU A 213 2.33 14.62 -12.81
C LEU A 213 1.33 13.52 -12.48
N ASP A 214 0.22 13.91 -11.89
CA ASP A 214 -0.97 13.08 -11.86
C ASP A 214 -1.72 13.33 -13.19
N LEU A 215 -1.70 12.35 -14.10
CA LEU A 215 -2.44 12.44 -15.38
C LEU A 215 -3.88 12.00 -15.21
N ASP A 216 -4.15 11.21 -14.18
CA ASP A 216 -5.47 10.71 -13.84
C ASP A 216 -6.46 11.87 -13.63
N ILE A 217 -6.05 12.86 -12.83
CA ILE A 217 -6.84 14.06 -12.54
C ILE A 217 -7.14 14.90 -13.80
N ILE A 218 -6.17 15.03 -14.71
CA ILE A 218 -6.34 15.81 -15.93
C ILE A 218 -7.37 15.13 -16.84
N VAL A 219 -7.21 13.83 -17.08
CA VAL A 219 -8.09 13.06 -17.97
C VAL A 219 -9.50 12.95 -17.39
N TYR A 220 -9.62 12.80 -16.07
CA TYR A 220 -10.92 12.84 -15.37
C TYR A 220 -11.69 14.13 -15.65
N HIS A 221 -11.05 15.29 -15.44
CA HIS A 221 -11.74 16.57 -15.64
C HIS A 221 -12.04 16.84 -17.11
N ARG A 222 -11.16 16.44 -18.02
CA ARG A 222 -11.44 16.47 -19.47
C ARG A 222 -12.70 15.69 -19.81
N PHE A 223 -12.81 14.45 -19.34
CA PHE A 223 -13.98 13.61 -19.57
C PHE A 223 -15.26 14.24 -19.02
N HIS A 224 -15.23 14.73 -17.77
CA HIS A 224 -16.44 15.27 -17.15
C HIS A 224 -16.86 16.63 -17.71
N ILE A 225 -15.93 17.49 -18.12
CA ILE A 225 -16.28 18.73 -18.83
C ILE A 225 -16.93 18.37 -20.18
N TYR A 226 -16.33 17.46 -20.93
CA TYR A 226 -16.88 16.99 -22.21
C TYR A 226 -18.28 16.39 -22.04
N ARG A 227 -18.46 15.48 -21.07
CA ARG A 227 -19.77 14.85 -20.78
C ARG A 227 -20.83 15.86 -20.35
N LEU A 228 -20.48 16.81 -19.48
CA LEU A 228 -21.47 17.69 -18.84
C LEU A 228 -21.84 18.91 -19.69
N PHE A 229 -20.92 19.38 -20.55
CA PHE A 229 -21.10 20.61 -21.33
C PHE A 229 -21.23 20.33 -22.82
N ASP A 230 -20.45 19.41 -23.37
CA ASP A 230 -20.34 19.24 -24.82
C ASP A 230 -21.19 18.07 -25.34
N THR A 231 -21.32 16.99 -24.56
CA THR A 231 -22.16 15.82 -24.88
C THR A 231 -23.09 15.39 -23.73
N PRO A 232 -23.94 16.30 -23.23
CA PRO A 232 -24.84 16.06 -22.12
C PRO A 232 -25.92 15.05 -22.51
N GLY A 233 -25.68 13.80 -22.11
CA GLY A 233 -26.50 12.66 -22.48
C GLY A 233 -25.73 11.38 -22.21
N ARG A 234 -25.67 10.51 -23.23
CA ARG A 234 -24.95 9.24 -23.17
C ARG A 234 -23.60 9.42 -23.86
N VAL A 235 -22.52 9.15 -23.13
CA VAL A 235 -21.21 8.98 -23.76
C VAL A 235 -21.14 7.56 -24.29
N VAL A 236 -20.90 7.41 -25.58
CA VAL A 236 -20.89 6.10 -26.24
C VAL A 236 -19.54 5.89 -26.90
N THR A 237 -18.96 4.72 -26.72
CA THR A 237 -17.70 4.31 -27.35
C THR A 237 -17.90 4.03 -28.86
N ALA A 238 -16.80 3.80 -29.59
CA ALA A 238 -16.86 3.47 -31.00
C ALA A 238 -17.66 2.17 -31.27
N SER A 239 -17.63 1.21 -30.34
CA SER A 239 -18.40 -0.03 -30.44
C SER A 239 -19.91 0.13 -30.17
N GLY A 240 -20.36 1.32 -29.77
CA GLY A 240 -21.75 1.56 -29.38
C GLY A 240 -22.06 1.28 -27.91
N ARG A 241 -21.04 1.01 -27.08
CA ARG A 241 -21.22 0.81 -25.63
C ARG A 241 -21.40 2.14 -24.92
N GLU A 242 -22.42 2.23 -24.08
CA GLU A 242 -22.63 3.36 -23.19
C GLU A 242 -21.62 3.34 -22.04
N MET A 243 -20.88 4.44 -21.88
CA MET A 243 -19.98 4.66 -20.75
C MET A 243 -20.80 5.06 -19.51
N PRO A 244 -20.39 4.61 -18.31
CA PRO A 244 -21.03 5.03 -17.06
C PRO A 244 -20.89 6.54 -16.84
N GLU A 245 -21.73 7.10 -15.96
CA GLU A 245 -21.72 8.52 -15.63
C GLU A 245 -20.34 8.98 -15.10
N ASP A 246 -19.72 8.14 -14.27
CA ASP A 246 -18.38 8.30 -13.74
C ASP A 246 -17.58 7.00 -13.95
N PRO A 247 -16.80 6.91 -15.04
CA PRO A 247 -15.91 5.77 -15.31
C PRO A 247 -14.87 5.50 -14.22
N TRP A 248 -14.59 6.47 -13.35
CA TRP A 248 -13.61 6.34 -12.25
C TRP A 248 -14.25 5.82 -10.95
N ALA A 249 -15.56 5.57 -10.93
CA ALA A 249 -16.22 4.94 -9.79
C ALA A 249 -15.61 3.54 -9.53
N VAL A 250 -15.56 3.13 -8.25
CA VAL A 250 -14.92 1.86 -7.85
C VAL A 250 -15.63 0.68 -8.50
N GLU A 251 -16.94 0.79 -8.66
CA GLU A 251 -17.82 -0.19 -9.29
C GLU A 251 -17.53 -0.39 -10.79
N GLU A 252 -16.87 0.58 -11.43
CA GLU A 252 -16.64 0.62 -12.88
C GLU A 252 -15.19 0.27 -13.26
N TYR A 253 -14.30 -0.05 -12.31
CA TYR A 253 -12.89 -0.35 -12.63
C TYR A 253 -12.69 -1.45 -13.69
N ASP A 254 -13.62 -2.40 -13.80
CA ASP A 254 -13.59 -3.46 -14.82
C ASP A 254 -13.64 -2.91 -16.26
N ILE A 255 -14.28 -1.75 -16.50
CA ILE A 255 -14.40 -1.21 -17.86
C ILE A 255 -13.05 -0.75 -18.42
N TRP A 256 -12.11 -0.36 -17.55
CA TRP A 256 -10.75 0.03 -17.95
C TRP A 256 -9.87 -1.13 -18.40
N GLN A 257 -10.34 -2.36 -18.18
CA GLN A 257 -9.74 -3.55 -18.79
C GLN A 257 -10.20 -3.74 -20.24
N ASN A 258 -11.26 -3.04 -20.67
CA ASN A 258 -11.82 -3.20 -22.00
C ASN A 258 -11.04 -2.37 -23.04
N PRO A 259 -10.62 -2.96 -24.18
CA PRO A 259 -9.95 -2.23 -25.25
C PRO A 259 -10.75 -1.05 -25.81
N ASP A 260 -12.07 -1.14 -25.86
CA ASP A 260 -12.99 -0.12 -26.36
C ASP A 260 -13.00 1.13 -25.47
N THR A 261 -12.90 0.95 -24.15
CA THR A 261 -12.71 2.07 -23.21
C THR A 261 -11.35 2.74 -23.43
N LEU A 262 -10.29 1.98 -23.65
CA LEU A 262 -8.97 2.55 -23.92
C LEU A 262 -8.91 3.25 -25.29
N GLU A 263 -9.64 2.76 -26.28
CA GLU A 263 -9.78 3.39 -27.60
C GLU A 263 -10.51 4.74 -27.50
N PHE A 264 -11.52 4.85 -26.65
CA PHE A 264 -12.18 6.14 -26.37
C PHE A 264 -11.16 7.19 -25.89
N PHE A 265 -10.21 6.82 -25.02
CA PHE A 265 -9.15 7.71 -24.52
C PHE A 265 -7.89 7.75 -25.39
N GLN A 266 -7.93 7.24 -26.63
CA GLN A 266 -6.73 7.14 -27.47
C GLN A 266 -6.08 8.51 -27.76
N LYS A 267 -6.89 9.57 -27.93
CA LYS A 267 -6.37 10.93 -28.12
C LYS A 267 -5.56 11.42 -26.91
N ASP A 268 -6.03 11.17 -25.69
CA ASP A 268 -5.30 11.53 -24.47
C ASP A 268 -4.00 10.70 -24.36
N ILE A 269 -4.07 9.40 -24.64
CA ILE A 269 -2.90 8.50 -24.65
C ILE A 269 -1.85 9.01 -25.64
N ASP A 270 -2.25 9.37 -26.85
CA ASP A 270 -1.35 9.85 -27.90
C ASP A 270 -0.72 11.20 -27.52
N GLU A 271 -1.48 12.14 -26.97
CA GLU A 271 -0.95 13.42 -26.47
C GLU A 271 0.09 13.18 -25.36
N ILE A 272 -0.23 12.32 -24.40
CA ILE A 272 0.67 11.96 -23.29
C ILE A 272 1.98 11.40 -23.84
N ILE A 273 1.91 10.42 -24.74
CA ILE A 273 3.11 9.81 -25.36
C ILE A 273 3.92 10.87 -26.09
N GLN A 274 3.29 11.68 -26.94
CA GLN A 274 3.97 12.73 -27.71
C GLN A 274 4.70 13.71 -26.80
N LYS A 275 4.06 14.16 -25.72
CA LYS A 275 4.66 15.12 -24.78
C LYS A 275 5.76 14.51 -23.93
N ILE A 276 5.64 13.24 -23.50
CA ILE A 276 6.74 12.52 -22.82
C ILE A 276 7.93 12.36 -23.79
N VAL A 277 7.67 12.01 -25.05
CA VAL A 277 8.70 11.84 -26.07
C VAL A 277 9.40 13.15 -26.38
N ALA A 278 8.67 14.26 -26.42
CA ALA A 278 9.25 15.60 -26.57
C ALA A 278 10.14 15.97 -25.36
N ALA A 279 9.73 15.58 -24.16
CA ALA A 279 10.48 15.83 -22.93
C ALA A 279 11.74 14.95 -22.77
N LYS A 280 11.79 13.77 -23.40
CA LYS A 280 12.97 12.87 -23.40
C LYS A 280 13.54 12.55 -22.00
N PRO A 281 12.75 12.06 -21.05
CA PRO A 281 13.27 11.70 -19.74
C PRO A 281 14.19 10.48 -19.80
N LYS A 282 15.14 10.35 -18.87
CA LYS A 282 15.93 9.11 -18.72
C LYS A 282 15.09 7.99 -18.09
N ILE A 283 14.21 8.35 -17.16
CA ILE A 283 13.37 7.42 -16.39
C ILE A 283 11.91 7.86 -16.50
N LEU A 284 11.04 6.92 -16.85
CA LEU A 284 9.59 7.05 -16.73
C LEU A 284 9.12 6.17 -15.57
N GLY A 285 8.80 6.80 -14.44
CA GLY A 285 8.21 6.19 -13.27
C GLY A 285 6.69 6.14 -13.35
N LEU A 286 6.09 4.97 -13.17
CA LEU A 286 4.64 4.77 -13.21
C LEU A 286 4.13 4.16 -11.89
N SER A 287 3.18 4.84 -11.27
CA SER A 287 2.37 4.28 -10.17
C SER A 287 1.29 3.37 -10.77
N ILE A 288 1.37 2.07 -10.48
CA ILE A 288 0.48 1.05 -11.03
C ILE A 288 -0.45 0.44 -9.98
N GLN A 289 -1.72 0.39 -10.35
CA GLN A 289 -2.86 -0.19 -9.64
C GLN A 289 -3.67 -1.07 -10.60
N ALA A 290 -4.52 -1.94 -10.08
CA ALA A 290 -5.32 -2.85 -10.90
C ALA A 290 -6.12 -2.11 -12.01
N CYS A 291 -6.71 -0.96 -11.69
CA CYS A 291 -7.51 -0.17 -12.62
C CYS A 291 -6.70 0.52 -13.74
N ASN A 292 -5.44 0.91 -13.49
CA ASN A 292 -4.67 1.74 -14.42
C ASN A 292 -3.62 0.99 -15.24
N ILE A 293 -3.45 -0.33 -15.03
CA ILE A 293 -2.38 -1.11 -15.66
C ILE A 293 -2.42 -1.02 -17.20
N ASN A 294 -3.58 -1.18 -17.83
CA ASN A 294 -3.63 -1.24 -19.30
C ASN A 294 -3.42 0.14 -19.95
N PHE A 295 -3.93 1.21 -19.35
CA PHE A 295 -3.63 2.57 -19.78
C PHE A 295 -2.13 2.84 -19.67
N SER A 296 -1.54 2.54 -18.51
CA SER A 296 -0.11 2.71 -18.23
C SER A 296 0.76 1.89 -19.19
N LYS A 297 0.35 0.66 -19.55
CA LYS A 297 1.03 -0.17 -20.54
C LYS A 297 1.07 0.49 -21.92
N ARG A 298 -0.06 1.04 -22.41
CA ARG A 298 -0.08 1.73 -23.71
C ARG A 298 0.87 2.92 -23.73
N VAL A 299 0.89 3.71 -22.66
CA VAL A 299 1.82 4.84 -22.52
C VAL A 299 3.27 4.35 -22.51
N ALA A 300 3.62 3.38 -21.66
CA ALA A 300 4.98 2.84 -21.57
C ALA A 300 5.47 2.26 -22.90
N GLN A 301 4.64 1.48 -23.60
CA GLN A 301 4.96 0.89 -24.90
C GLN A 301 5.14 1.95 -25.99
N GLY A 302 4.26 2.96 -26.03
CA GLY A 302 4.37 4.09 -26.95
C GLY A 302 5.65 4.90 -26.75
N VAL A 303 5.99 5.20 -25.50
CA VAL A 303 7.24 5.88 -25.15
C VAL A 303 8.44 5.03 -25.49
N LYS A 304 8.46 3.74 -25.12
CA LYS A 304 9.59 2.82 -25.42
C LYS A 304 9.81 2.63 -26.92
N LYS A 305 8.75 2.66 -27.73
CA LYS A 305 8.83 2.60 -29.19
C LYS A 305 9.56 3.82 -29.78
N ALA A 306 9.32 5.01 -29.23
CA ALA A 306 9.93 6.26 -29.70
C ALA A 306 11.30 6.54 -29.06
N LEU A 307 11.47 6.15 -27.79
CA LEU A 307 12.67 6.35 -26.97
C LEU A 307 13.09 5.02 -26.30
N PRO A 308 13.72 4.08 -27.04
CA PRO A 308 14.04 2.74 -26.54
C PRO A 308 14.91 2.71 -25.28
N ASP A 309 15.75 3.73 -25.08
CA ASP A 309 16.68 3.82 -23.96
C ASP A 309 16.05 4.33 -22.65
N THR A 310 14.82 4.87 -22.71
CA THR A 310 14.08 5.34 -21.52
C THR A 310 13.82 4.18 -20.58
N ILE A 311 14.20 4.31 -19.31
CA ILE A 311 13.98 3.28 -18.29
C ILE A 311 12.55 3.36 -17.76
N ILE A 312 11.81 2.27 -17.87
CA ILE A 312 10.45 2.14 -17.33
C ILE A 312 10.54 1.60 -15.89
N LEU A 313 10.31 2.46 -14.91
CA LEU A 313 10.27 2.09 -13.49
C LEU A 313 8.81 2.03 -13.05
N VAL A 314 8.39 0.95 -12.38
CA VAL A 314 7.02 0.83 -11.87
C VAL A 314 7.00 0.56 -10.36
N GLY A 315 5.96 1.03 -9.69
CA GLY A 315 5.69 0.79 -8.28
C GLY A 315 4.20 0.95 -7.98
N GLY A 316 3.78 0.92 -6.71
CA GLY A 316 2.36 1.08 -6.34
C GLY A 316 1.70 -0.22 -5.90
N PHE A 317 0.38 -0.18 -5.67
CA PHE A 317 -0.32 -1.26 -4.99
C PHE A 317 -0.26 -2.60 -5.75
N SER A 318 -0.22 -2.60 -7.08
CA SER A 318 -0.05 -3.82 -7.87
C SER A 318 1.35 -4.45 -7.76
N CYS A 319 2.31 -3.75 -7.17
CA CYS A 319 3.68 -4.20 -6.92
C CYS A 319 3.90 -4.69 -5.46
N TYR A 320 2.84 -4.98 -4.70
CA TYR A 320 2.97 -5.37 -3.28
C TYR A 320 3.74 -6.67 -3.03
N GLN A 321 3.86 -7.55 -4.04
CA GLN A 321 4.62 -8.80 -3.99
C GLN A 321 5.40 -9.03 -5.28
N ALA A 322 6.63 -9.53 -5.14
CA ALA A 322 7.54 -9.78 -6.25
C ALA A 322 6.97 -10.72 -7.34
N SER A 323 6.28 -11.77 -6.89
CA SER A 323 5.58 -12.73 -7.74
C SER A 323 4.46 -12.12 -8.58
N VAL A 324 3.74 -11.15 -8.02
CA VAL A 324 2.54 -10.56 -8.64
C VAL A 324 2.93 -9.43 -9.59
N GLY A 325 3.82 -8.55 -9.15
CA GLY A 325 4.14 -7.31 -9.85
C GLY A 325 4.68 -7.54 -11.27
N LEU A 326 5.68 -8.40 -11.44
CA LEU A 326 6.29 -8.66 -12.77
C LEU A 326 5.29 -9.18 -13.80
N ARG A 327 4.28 -9.94 -13.36
CA ARG A 327 3.21 -10.43 -14.25
C ARG A 327 2.20 -9.34 -14.58
N ALA A 328 1.92 -8.48 -13.61
CA ALA A 328 1.01 -7.35 -13.82
C ALA A 328 1.58 -6.39 -14.87
N PHE A 329 2.89 -6.13 -14.84
CA PHE A 329 3.56 -5.19 -15.73
C PHE A 329 4.92 -5.72 -16.24
N PRO A 330 4.93 -6.66 -17.20
CA PRO A 330 6.16 -7.28 -17.68
C PRO A 330 7.06 -6.35 -18.50
N ASP A 331 6.51 -5.24 -19.02
CA ASP A 331 7.23 -4.29 -19.87
C ASP A 331 8.19 -3.37 -19.09
N CYS A 332 8.23 -3.46 -17.75
CA CYS A 332 9.08 -2.61 -16.91
C CYS A 332 10.57 -2.99 -17.00
N ASP A 333 11.45 -2.01 -16.76
CA ASP A 333 12.89 -2.19 -16.57
C ASP A 333 13.18 -2.54 -15.11
N TYR A 334 12.51 -1.83 -14.20
CA TYR A 334 12.65 -1.96 -12.76
C TYR A 334 11.30 -1.88 -12.09
N MET A 335 11.18 -2.54 -10.94
CA MET A 335 9.97 -2.55 -10.13
C MET A 335 10.31 -2.45 -8.65
N THR A 336 9.77 -1.46 -7.95
CA THR A 336 9.83 -1.38 -6.49
C THR A 336 8.72 -2.22 -5.88
N ILE A 337 9.07 -3.13 -4.98
CA ILE A 337 8.14 -4.05 -4.32
C ILE A 337 7.84 -3.59 -2.90
N GLY A 338 6.55 -3.45 -2.57
CA GLY A 338 6.11 -3.00 -1.25
C GLY A 338 6.32 -1.51 -1.01
N GLU A 339 7.01 -1.15 0.08
CA GLU A 339 7.29 0.24 0.46
C GLU A 339 8.47 0.81 -0.33
N ALA A 340 8.20 1.83 -1.15
CA ALA A 340 9.19 2.44 -2.03
C ALA A 340 10.02 3.53 -1.34
N ASP A 341 9.60 4.03 -0.17
CA ASP A 341 10.11 5.25 0.46
C ASP A 341 11.63 5.22 0.67
N LEU A 342 12.18 4.07 1.07
CA LEU A 342 13.61 3.87 1.35
C LEU A 342 14.37 3.12 0.23
N THR A 343 13.68 2.72 -0.84
CA THR A 343 14.26 1.91 -1.92
C THR A 343 14.39 2.68 -3.22
N VAL A 344 13.44 3.59 -3.50
CA VAL A 344 13.39 4.31 -4.76
C VAL A 344 14.59 5.23 -4.95
N GLY A 345 15.07 5.89 -3.89
CA GLY A 345 16.13 6.90 -3.97
C GLY A 345 17.46 6.37 -4.52
N ASP A 346 18.02 5.34 -3.90
CA ASP A 346 19.28 4.72 -4.35
C ASP A 346 19.17 4.15 -5.78
N LEU A 347 17.99 3.61 -6.12
CA LEU A 347 17.72 3.12 -7.48
C LEU A 347 17.77 4.26 -8.51
N VAL A 348 16.99 5.32 -8.31
CA VAL A 348 16.87 6.40 -9.32
C VAL A 348 18.16 7.19 -9.48
N GLU A 349 18.95 7.39 -8.42
CA GLU A 349 20.25 8.07 -8.52
C GLU A 349 21.27 7.28 -9.35
N LYS A 350 21.26 5.94 -9.24
CA LYS A 350 22.08 5.07 -10.09
C LYS A 350 21.60 5.10 -11.54
N LEU A 351 20.29 5.03 -11.75
CA LEU A 351 19.70 5.09 -13.09
C LEU A 351 19.96 6.43 -13.79
N ALA A 352 19.89 7.56 -13.07
CA ALA A 352 20.16 8.89 -13.59
C ALA A 352 21.62 9.06 -14.06
N ARG A 353 22.56 8.32 -13.43
CA ARG A 353 23.97 8.20 -13.85
C ARG A 353 24.20 7.25 -15.03
N GLY A 354 23.15 6.65 -15.57
CA GLY A 354 23.24 5.68 -16.66
C GLY A 354 23.59 4.27 -16.21
N GLU A 355 23.63 4.00 -14.90
CA GLU A 355 23.90 2.67 -14.37
C GLU A 355 22.68 1.76 -14.55
N ARG A 356 22.90 0.44 -14.43
CA ARG A 356 21.85 -0.59 -14.47
C ARG A 356 22.04 -1.52 -13.28
N PRO A 357 21.66 -1.09 -12.07
CA PRO A 357 21.95 -1.86 -10.86
C PRO A 357 21.18 -3.18 -10.83
N THR A 358 21.78 -4.19 -10.19
CA THR A 358 21.18 -5.50 -9.96
C THR A 358 21.26 -5.85 -8.47
N GLY A 359 20.37 -6.72 -8.00
CA GLY A 359 20.36 -7.19 -6.61
C GLY A 359 20.11 -6.11 -5.56
N LEU A 360 19.34 -5.08 -5.90
CA LEU A 360 18.96 -4.04 -4.94
C LEU A 360 17.82 -4.53 -4.03
N PRO A 361 17.94 -4.36 -2.69
CA PRO A 361 16.86 -4.68 -1.77
C PRO A 361 15.56 -3.93 -2.11
N GLY A 362 14.45 -4.66 -2.19
CA GLY A 362 13.12 -4.13 -2.47
C GLY A 362 12.87 -3.84 -3.96
N VAL A 363 13.80 -4.17 -4.84
CA VAL A 363 13.69 -3.92 -6.28
C VAL A 363 13.78 -5.24 -7.03
N LEU A 364 12.94 -5.39 -8.06
CA LEU A 364 13.14 -6.36 -9.12
C LEU A 364 13.63 -5.63 -10.35
N SER A 365 14.65 -6.20 -11.00
CA SER A 365 15.23 -5.67 -12.22
C SER A 365 15.14 -6.70 -13.32
N ARG A 366 14.81 -6.30 -14.55
CA ARG A 366 14.95 -7.17 -15.71
C ARG A 366 16.40 -7.57 -15.99
N PHE A 367 17.35 -6.84 -15.40
CA PHE A 367 18.79 -7.06 -15.53
C PHE A 367 19.33 -7.97 -14.42
N ASP A 368 18.50 -8.37 -13.44
CA ASP A 368 18.90 -9.33 -12.42
C ASP A 368 19.20 -10.70 -13.08
N PRO A 369 20.22 -11.43 -12.58
CA PRO A 369 20.46 -12.80 -13.00
C PRO A 369 19.20 -13.67 -12.80
N PRO A 370 18.88 -14.61 -13.72
CA PRO A 370 17.69 -15.45 -13.62
C PRO A 370 17.60 -16.30 -12.34
N ASP A 371 18.74 -16.59 -11.71
CA ASP A 371 18.90 -17.36 -10.48
C ASP A 371 18.86 -16.48 -9.21
N MET A 372 18.80 -15.15 -9.37
CA MET A 372 18.76 -14.23 -8.25
C MET A 372 17.41 -14.29 -7.55
N THR A 373 17.44 -14.50 -6.23
CA THR A 373 16.24 -14.43 -5.40
C THR A 373 15.98 -12.99 -4.97
N PHE A 374 14.71 -12.57 -5.03
CA PHE A 374 14.29 -11.25 -4.55
C PHE A 374 14.76 -11.00 -3.12
N ILE A 375 15.41 -9.86 -2.92
CA ILE A 375 15.89 -9.40 -1.62
C ILE A 375 14.83 -8.43 -1.06
N PRO A 376 14.16 -8.72 0.07
CA PRO A 376 13.19 -7.80 0.65
C PRO A 376 13.80 -6.44 0.98
N GLY A 377 13.05 -5.37 0.68
CA GLY A 377 13.45 -4.00 0.99
C GLY A 377 13.40 -3.68 2.49
N PRO A 378 14.04 -2.58 2.92
CA PRO A 378 13.90 -2.06 4.27
C PRO A 378 12.46 -1.63 4.56
N MET A 379 12.02 -1.86 5.79
CA MET A 379 10.76 -1.36 6.34
C MET A 379 11.09 -0.57 7.61
N PRO A 380 11.03 0.77 7.61
CA PRO A 380 11.41 1.57 8.77
C PRO A 380 10.42 1.33 9.91
N GLU A 381 10.91 1.10 11.13
CA GLU A 381 10.05 0.97 12.32
C GLU A 381 9.36 2.29 12.65
N ASP A 382 10.14 3.38 12.64
CA ASP A 382 9.67 4.73 12.88
C ASP A 382 9.07 5.32 11.59
N LEU A 383 7.74 5.37 11.55
CA LEU A 383 7.01 5.96 10.43
C LEU A 383 7.00 7.49 10.47
N ASP A 384 7.37 8.13 11.58
CA ASP A 384 7.45 9.59 11.66
C ASP A 384 8.68 10.13 10.92
N ALA A 385 9.66 9.27 10.64
CA ALA A 385 10.81 9.59 9.77
C ALA A 385 10.45 9.66 8.27
N ILE A 386 9.22 9.28 7.90
CA ILE A 386 8.71 9.39 6.54
C ILE A 386 7.84 10.64 6.43
N ASP A 387 8.21 11.55 5.51
CA ASP A 387 7.50 12.82 5.33
C ASP A 387 6.08 12.59 4.78
N GLN A 388 5.11 13.31 5.33
CA GLN A 388 3.71 13.28 4.88
C GLN A 388 3.55 13.82 3.45
N PRO A 389 2.63 13.27 2.64
CA PRO A 389 2.42 13.73 1.27
C PRO A 389 1.85 15.17 1.22
N GLU A 390 2.46 16.05 0.41
CA GLU A 390 2.05 17.46 0.26
C GLU A 390 1.50 17.82 -1.14
N TYR A 391 1.50 16.89 -2.09
CA TYR A 391 0.90 17.03 -3.44
C TYR A 391 1.31 18.31 -4.20
N GLU A 392 2.56 18.77 -4.03
CA GLU A 392 3.07 20.07 -4.52
C GLU A 392 2.95 20.29 -6.05
N TRP A 393 2.62 19.25 -6.83
CA TRP A 393 2.46 19.35 -8.27
C TRP A 393 1.12 19.96 -8.70
N TYR A 394 0.05 19.91 -7.89
CA TYR A 394 -1.24 20.56 -8.18
C TYR A 394 -1.90 21.17 -6.94
N ASP A 395 -2.81 22.12 -7.17
CA ASP A 395 -3.68 22.65 -6.11
C ASP A 395 -4.69 21.60 -5.61
N LEU A 396 -4.95 21.52 -4.31
CA LEU A 396 -5.84 20.48 -3.75
C LEU A 396 -7.30 20.58 -4.22
N SER A 397 -7.73 21.72 -4.75
CA SER A 397 -9.09 21.91 -5.27
C SER A 397 -9.40 21.04 -6.48
N VAL A 398 -8.40 20.60 -7.25
CA VAL A 398 -8.65 19.70 -8.38
C VAL A 398 -9.08 18.31 -7.90
N TYR A 399 -8.59 17.85 -6.74
CA TYR A 399 -8.91 16.54 -6.16
C TYR A 399 -10.35 16.39 -5.62
N ARG A 400 -11.30 17.20 -6.11
CA ARG A 400 -12.74 17.05 -5.90
C ARG A 400 -13.36 16.44 -7.15
N ASN A 401 -14.23 15.46 -6.98
CA ASN A 401 -15.03 14.92 -8.07
C ASN A 401 -15.97 15.98 -8.63
N PHE A 402 -16.50 15.73 -9.83
CA PHE A 402 -17.39 16.67 -10.53
C PHE A 402 -18.59 17.12 -9.67
N ASN A 403 -19.02 16.29 -8.70
CA ASN A 403 -20.16 16.50 -7.81
C ASN A 403 -19.78 17.05 -6.41
N HIS A 404 -18.64 17.72 -6.29
CA HIS A 404 -18.12 18.33 -5.04
C HIS A 404 -17.61 17.34 -3.97
N TYR A 405 -17.67 16.03 -4.21
CA TYR A 405 -17.22 15.04 -3.25
C TYR A 405 -15.69 14.90 -3.23
N GLN A 406 -15.11 14.81 -2.04
CA GLN A 406 -13.68 14.59 -1.79
C GLN A 406 -13.52 13.69 -0.56
N LEU A 407 -12.67 12.67 -0.66
CA LEU A 407 -12.36 11.75 0.44
C LEU A 407 -10.84 11.64 0.59
N THR A 408 -10.28 12.46 1.47
CA THR A 408 -8.83 12.59 1.62
C THR A 408 -8.25 11.42 2.41
N PRO A 409 -7.43 10.54 1.79
CA PRO A 409 -6.89 9.40 2.51
C PRO A 409 -5.70 9.83 3.39
N VAL A 410 -5.63 9.30 4.61
CA VAL A 410 -4.51 9.48 5.55
C VAL A 410 -4.07 8.11 6.03
N ILE A 411 -2.76 7.92 6.21
CA ILE A 411 -2.18 6.66 6.68
C ILE A 411 -1.57 6.89 8.06
N ALA A 412 -2.21 6.33 9.09
CA ALA A 412 -1.68 6.35 10.45
C ALA A 412 -0.77 5.15 10.70
N SER A 413 -1.08 4.00 10.10
CA SER A 413 -0.30 2.77 10.28
C SER A 413 -0.04 2.05 8.95
N ARG A 414 1.04 1.27 8.87
CA ARG A 414 1.35 0.42 7.72
C ARG A 414 1.43 -1.03 8.17
N GLY A 415 0.83 -1.95 7.41
CA GLY A 415 0.75 -3.39 7.70
C GLY A 415 -0.48 -3.81 8.53
N CYS A 416 -0.48 -5.04 9.07
CA CYS A 416 -1.59 -5.56 9.88
C CYS A 416 -1.08 -6.23 11.17
N ARG A 417 -1.54 -5.79 12.34
CA ARG A 417 -1.08 -6.35 13.62
C ARG A 417 -1.57 -7.78 13.81
N TRP A 418 -2.72 -8.11 13.23
CA TRP A 418 -3.29 -9.44 13.28
C TRP A 418 -2.58 -10.44 12.34
N SER A 419 -2.42 -10.12 11.05
CA SER A 419 -1.68 -10.89 10.02
C SER A 419 -1.93 -12.41 9.95
N LEU A 420 -3.05 -12.91 10.49
CA LEU A 420 -3.36 -14.36 10.56
C LEU A 420 -4.61 -14.77 9.78
N CYS A 421 -5.33 -13.84 9.15
CA CYS A 421 -6.53 -14.16 8.37
C CYS A 421 -6.17 -15.10 7.21
N THR A 422 -6.86 -16.24 7.09
CA THR A 422 -6.51 -17.29 6.11
C THR A 422 -6.71 -16.87 4.65
N PHE A 423 -7.68 -16.02 4.39
CA PHE A 423 -8.00 -15.53 3.05
C PHE A 423 -7.15 -14.32 2.61
N CYS A 424 -6.43 -13.66 3.53
CA CYS A 424 -5.78 -12.38 3.28
C CYS A 424 -4.34 -12.55 2.79
N ALA A 425 -3.95 -11.78 1.77
CA ALA A 425 -2.57 -11.71 1.28
C ALA A 425 -1.75 -10.57 1.91
N GLU A 426 -2.39 -9.58 2.54
CA GLU A 426 -1.77 -8.42 3.19
C GLU A 426 -1.27 -8.75 4.61
N ARG A 427 -0.26 -9.62 4.71
CA ARG A 427 0.31 -10.08 6.00
C ARG A 427 1.63 -9.39 6.32
N PHE A 428 1.65 -8.05 6.22
CA PHE A 428 2.85 -7.23 6.40
C PHE A 428 3.10 -6.85 7.85
N TYR A 429 4.36 -6.50 8.13
CA TYR A 429 4.80 -6.05 9.44
C TYR A 429 4.17 -4.70 9.82
N TRP A 430 3.45 -4.70 10.96
CA TRP A 430 2.65 -3.57 11.41
C TRP A 430 3.44 -2.54 12.22
N ARG A 431 3.32 -1.27 11.85
CA ARG A 431 3.93 -0.08 12.48
C ARG A 431 2.95 1.09 12.43
N ILE A 432 3.06 2.05 13.34
CA ILE A 432 2.13 3.19 13.46
C ILE A 432 2.90 4.47 13.79
N ARG A 433 2.43 5.59 13.24
CA ARG A 433 2.94 6.95 13.49
C ARG A 433 2.58 7.45 14.89
N SER A 434 3.26 8.50 15.35
CA SER A 434 2.85 9.18 16.58
C SER A 434 1.53 9.94 16.39
N PRO A 435 0.75 10.13 17.47
CA PRO A 435 -0.45 10.97 17.43
C PRO A 435 -0.19 12.37 16.88
N LYS A 436 0.93 12.99 17.27
CA LYS A 436 1.29 14.32 16.78
C LYS A 436 1.46 14.34 15.26
N SER A 437 2.24 13.39 14.71
CA SER A 437 2.52 13.29 13.28
C SER A 437 1.24 13.13 12.46
N VAL A 438 0.33 12.26 12.88
CA VAL A 438 -0.96 12.06 12.19
C VAL A 438 -1.82 13.33 12.22
N VAL A 439 -1.87 14.02 13.37
CA VAL A 439 -2.72 15.21 13.51
C VAL A 439 -2.11 16.45 12.83
N ASP A 440 -0.79 16.54 12.72
CA ASP A 440 -0.11 17.56 11.90
C ASP A 440 -0.54 17.45 10.42
N GLU A 441 -0.61 16.22 9.88
CA GLU A 441 -1.08 16.00 8.49
C GLU A 441 -2.56 16.37 8.33
N LEU A 442 -3.41 15.96 9.27
CA LEU A 442 -4.84 16.30 9.25
C LEU A 442 -5.07 17.81 9.30
N GLU A 443 -4.34 18.52 10.17
CA GLU A 443 -4.42 19.99 10.29
C GLU A 443 -3.94 20.67 9.00
N TRP A 444 -2.81 20.24 8.44
CA TRP A 444 -2.26 20.78 7.19
C TRP A 444 -3.24 20.63 6.01
N LEU A 445 -3.89 19.46 5.89
CA LEU A 445 -4.88 19.19 4.86
C LEU A 445 -6.19 19.96 5.11
N ALA A 446 -6.61 20.07 6.37
CA ALA A 446 -7.82 20.81 6.75
C ALA A 446 -7.70 22.30 6.43
N ASP A 447 -6.54 22.91 6.68
CA ASP A 447 -6.25 24.30 6.32
C ASP A 447 -6.30 24.57 4.82
N ARG A 448 -6.28 23.52 3.99
CA ARG A 448 -6.37 23.57 2.51
C ARG A 448 -7.72 23.12 1.98
N GLY A 449 -8.73 23.03 2.85
CA GLY A 449 -10.12 22.81 2.49
C GLY A 449 -10.54 21.33 2.44
N CYS A 450 -9.70 20.39 2.86
CA CYS A 450 -10.12 19.00 3.06
C CYS A 450 -10.90 18.87 4.38
N ASP A 451 -12.08 18.30 4.35
CA ASP A 451 -12.93 18.20 5.55
C ASP A 451 -13.44 16.78 5.85
N LEU A 452 -13.25 15.84 4.91
CA LEU A 452 -13.59 14.44 5.04
C LEU A 452 -12.36 13.58 4.78
N PHE A 453 -11.95 12.85 5.81
CA PHE A 453 -10.75 12.03 5.81
C PHE A 453 -11.09 10.54 5.92
N MET A 454 -10.28 9.70 5.29
CA MET A 454 -10.32 8.25 5.45
C MET A 454 -8.96 7.73 5.93
N PHE A 455 -8.95 7.11 7.10
CA PHE A 455 -7.85 6.26 7.54
C PHE A 455 -7.79 5.02 6.63
N ASN A 456 -6.78 4.98 5.74
CA ASN A 456 -6.67 4.06 4.61
C ASN A 456 -5.53 3.05 4.79
N GLU A 457 -5.59 2.27 5.88
CA GLU A 457 -4.64 1.21 6.17
C GLU A 457 -5.32 -0.13 6.47
N SER A 458 -4.55 -1.22 6.47
CA SER A 458 -5.08 -2.57 6.71
C SER A 458 -5.54 -2.81 8.16
N ASP A 459 -5.02 -2.06 9.15
CA ASP A 459 -5.34 -2.26 10.58
C ASP A 459 -5.10 -1.02 11.46
N PHE A 460 -6.00 -0.03 11.42
CA PHE A 460 -5.90 1.22 12.18
C PHE A 460 -5.87 1.00 13.70
N ASN A 461 -6.79 0.18 14.25
CA ASN A 461 -6.86 -0.12 15.68
C ASN A 461 -6.03 -1.34 16.10
N GLY A 462 -4.93 -1.64 15.40
CA GLY A 462 -3.95 -2.64 15.83
C GLY A 462 -3.40 -2.38 17.24
N LYS A 463 -3.36 -1.10 17.65
CA LYS A 463 -3.16 -0.61 19.03
C LYS A 463 -4.22 0.45 19.37
N PRO A 464 -5.37 0.06 19.94
CA PRO A 464 -6.46 1.00 20.25
C PRO A 464 -6.04 2.16 21.15
N GLU A 465 -5.06 1.97 22.02
CA GLU A 465 -4.50 3.01 22.89
C GLU A 465 -3.86 4.18 22.11
N ILE A 466 -3.24 3.91 20.96
CA ILE A 466 -2.66 4.97 20.10
C ILE A 466 -3.75 5.69 19.32
N VAL A 467 -4.79 4.97 18.88
CA VAL A 467 -5.98 5.59 18.25
C VAL A 467 -6.66 6.56 19.21
N MET A 468 -6.79 6.18 20.49
CA MET A 468 -7.32 7.08 21.52
C MET A 468 -6.46 8.33 21.69
N ALA A 469 -5.13 8.19 21.67
CA ALA A 469 -4.20 9.32 21.74
C ALA A 469 -4.27 10.23 20.49
N ILE A 470 -4.46 9.67 19.30
CA ILE A 470 -4.77 10.46 18.08
C ILE A 470 -6.05 11.26 18.28
N CYS A 471 -7.11 10.63 18.79
CA CYS A 471 -8.38 11.32 19.06
C CYS A 471 -8.21 12.43 20.11
N ASP A 472 -7.44 12.19 21.17
CA ASP A 472 -7.14 13.20 22.19
C ASP A 472 -6.41 14.41 21.59
N GLU A 473 -5.46 14.17 20.69
CA GLU A 473 -4.71 15.24 20.02
C GLU A 473 -5.60 16.07 19.07
N ILE A 474 -6.51 15.43 18.33
CA ILE A 474 -7.51 16.11 17.49
C ILE A 474 -8.43 17.00 18.34
N ILE A 475 -8.95 16.45 19.45
CA ILE A 475 -9.83 17.18 20.38
C ILE A 475 -9.07 18.35 21.03
N ARG A 476 -7.81 18.14 21.44
CA ARG A 476 -6.96 19.15 22.07
C ARG A 476 -6.72 20.35 21.14
N ARG A 477 -6.48 20.10 19.85
CA ARG A 477 -6.32 21.16 18.83
C ARG A 477 -7.65 21.80 18.40
N GLY A 478 -8.78 21.14 18.70
CA GLY A 478 -10.11 21.65 18.36
C GLY A 478 -10.45 21.52 16.88
N LEU A 479 -9.77 20.64 16.14
CA LEU A 479 -9.98 20.44 14.70
C LEU A 479 -11.42 20.03 14.39
N LYS A 480 -11.98 20.61 13.32
CA LYS A 480 -13.35 20.36 12.86
C LYS A 480 -13.33 19.55 11.58
N VAL A 481 -13.07 18.25 11.72
CA VAL A 481 -12.93 17.31 10.61
C VAL A 481 -13.93 16.16 10.71
N ARG A 482 -14.29 15.57 9.58
CA ARG A 482 -15.06 14.33 9.50
C ARG A 482 -14.11 13.18 9.21
N LEU A 483 -14.14 12.15 10.04
CA LEU A 483 -13.23 11.02 9.95
C LEU A 483 -14.00 9.74 9.61
N THR A 484 -13.41 8.97 8.73
CA THR A 484 -13.86 7.62 8.38
C THR A 484 -12.67 6.67 8.41
N GLY A 485 -12.92 5.38 8.47
CA GLY A 485 -11.83 4.40 8.50
C GLY A 485 -12.32 2.98 8.70
N GLN A 486 -11.38 2.06 8.76
CA GLN A 486 -11.65 0.64 8.96
C GLN A 486 -11.09 0.15 10.28
N LEU A 487 -11.93 -0.54 11.07
CA LEU A 487 -11.52 -1.14 12.33
C LEU A 487 -11.70 -2.65 12.30
N ARG A 488 -10.77 -3.33 12.96
CA ARG A 488 -10.99 -4.71 13.38
C ARG A 488 -11.90 -4.75 14.60
N ILE A 489 -12.73 -5.80 14.69
CA ILE A 489 -13.37 -6.15 15.96
C ILE A 489 -12.29 -6.46 17.00
N HIS A 490 -12.29 -5.68 18.09
CA HIS A 490 -11.28 -5.73 19.12
C HIS A 490 -11.92 -5.60 20.51
N ARG A 491 -11.28 -6.18 21.54
CA ARG A 491 -11.82 -6.23 22.91
C ARG A 491 -11.82 -4.87 23.62
N GLU A 492 -10.88 -4.01 23.26
CA GLU A 492 -10.70 -2.66 23.82
C GLU A 492 -11.58 -1.61 23.12
N ASN A 493 -12.32 -1.99 22.06
CA ASN A 493 -13.29 -1.10 21.41
C ASN A 493 -14.57 -1.04 22.27
N THR A 494 -14.45 -0.43 23.44
CA THR A 494 -15.55 -0.25 24.39
C THR A 494 -16.44 0.93 23.98
N ARG A 495 -17.53 1.15 24.72
CA ARG A 495 -18.34 2.36 24.56
C ARG A 495 -17.53 3.65 24.70
N GLU A 496 -16.62 3.73 25.68
CA GLU A 496 -15.74 4.89 25.88
C GLU A 496 -14.81 5.13 24.67
N PHE A 497 -14.29 4.05 24.07
CA PHE A 497 -13.50 4.14 22.85
C PHE A 497 -14.31 4.82 21.74
N PHE A 498 -15.52 4.35 21.46
CA PHE A 498 -16.36 4.92 20.40
C PHE A 498 -16.87 6.34 20.72
N ASP A 499 -17.18 6.66 21.98
CA ASP A 499 -17.54 8.01 22.37
C ASP A 499 -16.39 8.99 22.12
N LYS A 500 -15.13 8.57 22.37
CA LYS A 500 -13.95 9.38 22.05
C LYS A 500 -13.75 9.55 20.55
N LEU A 501 -13.90 8.48 19.76
CA LEU A 501 -13.85 8.56 18.30
C LEU A 501 -14.93 9.54 17.77
N ARG A 502 -16.16 9.47 18.30
CA ARG A 502 -17.21 10.41 17.92
C ARG A 502 -16.81 11.85 18.24
N ALA A 503 -16.26 12.10 19.42
CA ALA A 503 -15.81 13.42 19.84
C ALA A 503 -14.67 13.98 18.97
N ALA A 504 -13.79 13.11 18.46
CA ALA A 504 -12.73 13.47 17.51
C ALA A 504 -13.23 13.69 16.06
N GLY A 505 -14.49 13.38 15.76
CA GLY A 505 -15.09 13.64 14.45
C GLY A 505 -15.33 12.40 13.58
N PHE A 506 -15.18 11.19 14.11
CA PHE A 506 -15.58 9.99 13.36
C PHE A 506 -17.09 9.98 13.09
N VAL A 507 -17.44 9.77 11.81
CA VAL A 507 -18.84 9.76 11.33
C VAL A 507 -19.24 8.39 10.79
N THR A 508 -18.31 7.65 10.19
CA THR A 508 -18.54 6.31 9.62
C THR A 508 -17.36 5.41 9.89
N LEU A 509 -17.61 4.18 10.33
CA LEU A 509 -16.58 3.15 10.52
C LEU A 509 -16.98 1.86 9.84
N ARG A 510 -16.04 1.28 9.10
CA ARG A 510 -16.20 -0.03 8.48
C ARG A 510 -15.54 -1.11 9.32
N PHE A 511 -16.28 -2.16 9.63
CA PHE A 511 -15.77 -3.31 10.38
C PHE A 511 -15.53 -4.49 9.45
N GLY A 512 -14.28 -4.98 9.43
CA GLY A 512 -13.90 -6.25 8.83
C GLY A 512 -14.36 -7.42 9.70
N VAL A 513 -15.69 -7.60 9.84
CA VAL A 513 -16.29 -8.70 10.60
C VAL A 513 -15.87 -10.02 9.97
N ASP A 514 -15.98 -10.12 8.64
CA ASP A 514 -15.54 -11.19 7.73
C ASP A 514 -16.16 -12.57 7.99
N ALA A 515 -16.52 -12.89 9.24
CA ALA A 515 -17.22 -14.08 9.64
C ALA A 515 -18.09 -13.77 10.86
N TRP A 516 -19.27 -14.40 10.92
CA TRP A 516 -20.21 -14.23 12.03
C TRP A 516 -20.31 -15.50 12.86
N ALA A 517 -20.52 -16.64 12.21
CA ALA A 517 -20.62 -17.94 12.87
C ALA A 517 -19.35 -18.29 13.67
N ARG A 518 -19.53 -18.91 14.83
CA ARG A 518 -18.42 -19.24 15.74
C ARG A 518 -17.38 -20.13 15.08
N ARG A 519 -17.82 -21.04 14.20
CA ARG A 519 -16.92 -21.95 13.48
C ARG A 519 -16.17 -21.23 12.37
N THR A 520 -16.86 -20.43 11.56
CA THR A 520 -16.24 -19.62 10.51
C THR A 520 -15.19 -18.65 11.06
N LEU A 521 -15.46 -18.01 12.20
CA LEU A 521 -14.48 -17.18 12.90
C LEU A 521 -13.18 -17.92 13.25
N LYS A 522 -13.26 -19.23 13.55
CA LYS A 522 -12.09 -20.07 13.80
C LYS A 522 -11.40 -20.49 12.50
N LEU A 523 -12.17 -20.84 11.46
CA LEU A 523 -11.64 -21.19 10.13
C LEU A 523 -10.82 -20.04 9.55
N GLN A 524 -11.33 -18.81 9.67
CA GLN A 524 -10.67 -17.60 9.20
C GLN A 524 -9.66 -17.02 10.20
N VAL A 525 -9.50 -17.65 11.36
CA VAL A 525 -8.59 -17.22 12.44
C VAL A 525 -8.81 -15.74 12.77
N LYS A 526 -10.05 -15.34 13.08
CA LYS A 526 -10.40 -13.95 13.37
C LYS A 526 -10.13 -13.54 14.82
N GLY A 527 -9.95 -14.48 15.74
CA GLY A 527 -9.49 -14.17 17.10
C GLY A 527 -10.48 -13.40 17.98
N TYR A 528 -11.74 -13.26 17.55
CA TYR A 528 -12.84 -12.69 18.34
C TYR A 528 -14.09 -13.56 18.21
N THR A 529 -15.14 -13.20 18.95
CA THR A 529 -16.37 -14.00 19.13
C THR A 529 -17.61 -13.27 18.61
N PRO A 530 -18.72 -13.98 18.31
CA PRO A 530 -20.00 -13.35 17.92
C PRO A 530 -20.46 -12.27 18.91
N ALA A 531 -20.39 -12.55 20.21
CA ALA A 531 -20.76 -11.59 21.25
C ALA A 531 -19.92 -10.29 21.23
N ARG A 532 -18.66 -10.38 20.78
CA ARG A 532 -17.78 -9.22 20.66
C ARG A 532 -18.11 -8.39 19.43
N ILE A 533 -18.51 -9.04 18.33
CA ILE A 533 -19.04 -8.35 17.14
C ILE A 533 -20.26 -7.52 17.56
N THR A 534 -21.25 -8.16 18.20
CA THR A 534 -22.46 -7.48 18.67
C THR A 534 -22.17 -6.32 19.61
N GLN A 535 -21.28 -6.48 20.59
CA GLN A 535 -20.95 -5.39 21.50
C GLN A 535 -20.27 -4.22 20.77
N ASN A 536 -19.28 -4.46 19.91
CA ASN A 536 -18.60 -3.38 19.19
C ASN A 536 -19.56 -2.61 18.27
N LEU A 537 -20.39 -3.33 17.49
CA LEU A 537 -21.36 -2.69 16.60
C LEU A 537 -22.36 -1.85 17.39
N ARG A 538 -22.95 -2.42 18.45
CA ARG A 538 -23.90 -1.72 19.31
C ARG A 538 -23.28 -0.47 19.95
N ASP A 539 -22.09 -0.59 20.52
CA ASP A 539 -21.46 0.52 21.22
C ASP A 539 -21.04 1.64 20.24
N CYS A 540 -20.64 1.29 19.02
CA CYS A 540 -20.34 2.23 17.94
C CYS A 540 -21.59 2.97 17.44
N THR A 541 -22.69 2.25 17.18
CA THR A 541 -23.98 2.86 16.81
C THR A 541 -24.51 3.77 17.92
N ALA A 542 -24.40 3.33 19.18
CA ALA A 542 -24.88 4.09 20.31
C ALA A 542 -24.04 5.36 20.59
N ALA A 543 -22.79 5.42 20.12
CA ALA A 543 -21.97 6.64 20.07
C ALA A 543 -22.37 7.58 18.90
N GLY A 544 -23.28 7.17 18.02
CA GLY A 544 -23.75 7.96 16.89
C GLY A 544 -22.82 7.90 15.66
N ILE A 545 -22.02 6.83 15.53
CA ILE A 545 -21.17 6.57 14.37
C ILE A 545 -21.89 5.57 13.46
N PHE A 546 -21.92 5.83 12.15
CA PHE A 546 -22.53 4.94 11.17
C PHE A 546 -21.65 3.70 10.94
N ASN A 547 -22.26 2.51 11.05
CA ASN A 547 -21.54 1.25 10.94
C ASN A 547 -21.69 0.64 9.55
N GLU A 548 -20.56 0.39 8.89
CA GLU A 548 -20.49 -0.47 7.72
C GLU A 548 -19.87 -1.83 8.09
N VAL A 549 -20.36 -2.92 7.48
CA VAL A 549 -19.81 -4.26 7.74
C VAL A 549 -19.43 -4.97 6.45
N ASN A 550 -18.25 -5.59 6.45
CA ASN A 550 -17.81 -6.56 5.46
C ASN A 550 -17.97 -7.99 5.99
N THR A 551 -18.42 -8.91 5.14
CA THR A 551 -18.49 -10.33 5.46
C THR A 551 -17.93 -11.18 4.31
N VAL A 552 -17.33 -12.32 4.64
CA VAL A 552 -16.84 -13.33 3.70
C VAL A 552 -17.60 -14.63 3.96
N ILE A 553 -18.14 -15.23 2.90
CA ILE A 553 -18.87 -16.50 2.94
C ILE A 553 -18.30 -17.48 1.92
N GLY A 554 -18.59 -18.75 2.09
CA GLY A 554 -18.11 -19.81 1.20
C GLY A 554 -16.65 -20.20 1.43
N VAL A 555 -16.12 -19.99 2.64
CA VAL A 555 -14.72 -20.33 2.94
C VAL A 555 -14.54 -21.85 3.11
N PRO A 556 -13.35 -22.41 2.79
CA PRO A 556 -13.07 -23.83 3.01
C PRO A 556 -13.37 -24.26 4.45
N GLY A 557 -14.17 -25.32 4.59
CA GLY A 557 -14.61 -25.85 5.88
C GLY A 557 -15.94 -25.28 6.40
N GLU A 558 -16.57 -24.30 5.74
CA GLU A 558 -17.84 -23.70 6.19
C GLU A 558 -19.07 -24.52 5.79
N THR A 559 -19.93 -24.90 6.74
CA THR A 559 -21.16 -25.66 6.46
C THR A 559 -22.40 -24.78 6.30
N GLU A 560 -23.51 -25.39 5.88
CA GLU A 560 -24.80 -24.69 5.77
C GLU A 560 -25.27 -24.13 7.11
N GLU A 561 -25.05 -24.85 8.22
CA GLU A 561 -25.40 -24.35 9.56
C GLU A 561 -24.59 -23.12 9.95
N ASP A 562 -23.34 -23.00 9.48
CA ASP A 562 -22.52 -21.80 9.71
C ASP A 562 -23.09 -20.59 8.92
N ILE A 563 -23.64 -20.83 7.72
CA ILE A 563 -24.30 -19.77 6.94
C ILE A 563 -25.62 -19.36 7.60
N ASP A 564 -26.40 -20.32 8.12
CA ASP A 564 -27.63 -20.02 8.84
C ASP A 564 -27.35 -19.22 10.12
N GLU A 565 -26.35 -19.63 10.93
CA GLU A 565 -25.89 -18.85 12.09
C GLU A 565 -25.42 -17.44 11.67
N THR A 566 -24.75 -17.33 10.52
CA THR A 566 -24.32 -16.03 9.97
C THR A 566 -25.49 -15.12 9.63
N ILE A 567 -26.51 -15.63 8.93
CA ILE A 567 -27.73 -14.87 8.60
C ILE A 567 -28.45 -14.43 9.88
N ASP A 568 -28.65 -15.35 10.82
CA ASP A 568 -29.33 -15.07 12.09
C ASP A 568 -28.61 -13.98 12.88
N LEU A 569 -27.28 -14.06 12.99
CA LEU A 569 -26.48 -13.07 13.69
C LEU A 569 -26.51 -11.70 13.00
N ILE A 570 -26.47 -11.66 11.66
CA ILE A 570 -26.60 -10.39 10.94
C ILE A 570 -27.97 -9.75 11.24
N ILE A 571 -29.07 -10.52 11.15
CA ILE A 571 -30.44 -10.06 11.44
C ILE A 571 -30.56 -9.58 12.88
N GLN A 572 -30.03 -10.33 13.85
CA GLN A 572 -30.03 -9.94 15.26
C GLN A 572 -29.31 -8.62 15.53
N ASN A 573 -28.33 -8.26 14.69
CA ASN A 573 -27.58 -7.01 14.79
C ASN A 573 -28.07 -5.92 13.84
N LYS A 574 -29.22 -6.10 13.14
CA LYS A 574 -29.74 -5.17 12.12
C LYS A 574 -29.74 -3.71 12.58
N GLU A 575 -30.25 -3.43 13.77
CA GLU A 575 -30.35 -2.06 14.31
C GLU A 575 -28.98 -1.38 14.52
N ASN A 576 -27.89 -2.15 14.54
CA ASN A 576 -26.52 -1.67 14.71
C ASN A 576 -25.69 -1.77 13.42
N ILE A 577 -26.30 -2.15 12.29
CA ILE A 577 -25.65 -2.24 10.98
C ILE A 577 -26.28 -1.17 10.09
N GLY A 578 -25.54 -0.11 9.83
CA GLY A 578 -25.98 0.95 8.92
C GLY A 578 -26.04 0.47 7.47
N ARG A 579 -24.98 -0.23 7.02
CA ARG A 579 -24.93 -0.88 5.70
C ARG A 579 -24.08 -2.14 5.73
N ILE A 580 -24.45 -3.13 4.93
CA ILE A 580 -23.55 -4.22 4.57
C ILE A 580 -22.75 -3.73 3.35
N ALA A 581 -21.50 -3.35 3.57
CA ALA A 581 -20.68 -2.72 2.54
C ALA A 581 -20.18 -3.74 1.51
N ASN A 582 -19.90 -4.98 1.92
CA ASN A 582 -19.46 -6.04 1.03
C ASN A 582 -19.87 -7.43 1.57
N ILE A 583 -20.34 -8.30 0.67
CA ILE A 583 -20.53 -9.73 0.90
C ILE A 583 -19.66 -10.46 -0.12
N ASN A 584 -18.50 -10.93 0.33
CA ASN A 584 -17.52 -11.58 -0.52
C ASN A 584 -17.74 -13.10 -0.53
N PRO A 585 -18.12 -13.75 -1.65
CA PRO A 585 -18.23 -15.20 -1.77
C PRO A 585 -16.87 -15.91 -1.91
N LEU A 586 -15.87 -15.41 -1.16
CA LEU A 586 -14.45 -15.73 -1.18
C LEU A 586 -13.77 -15.55 -2.55
N LEU A 587 -13.16 -14.37 -2.73
CA LEU A 587 -12.10 -14.16 -3.72
C LEU A 587 -10.84 -14.95 -3.33
N PHE A 588 -10.38 -15.84 -4.21
CA PHE A 588 -9.22 -16.69 -3.94
C PHE A 588 -7.92 -15.98 -4.33
N VAL A 589 -7.35 -15.23 -3.39
CA VAL A 589 -6.19 -14.38 -3.62
C VAL A 589 -4.89 -15.19 -3.61
N ILE A 590 -4.04 -14.99 -4.61
CA ILE A 590 -2.68 -15.53 -4.66
C ILE A 590 -1.85 -14.89 -3.54
N GLY A 591 -1.14 -15.72 -2.76
CA GLY A 591 -0.41 -15.27 -1.57
C GLY A 591 -1.24 -15.23 -0.28
N SER A 592 -2.50 -15.67 -0.32
CA SER A 592 -3.25 -16.02 0.90
C SER A 592 -2.79 -17.36 1.49
N VAL A 593 -3.18 -17.65 2.74
CA VAL A 593 -2.89 -18.96 3.37
C VAL A 593 -3.57 -20.10 2.59
N TYR A 594 -4.76 -19.86 2.04
CA TYR A 594 -5.43 -20.84 1.17
C TYR A 594 -4.64 -21.16 -0.09
N TRP A 595 -3.97 -20.17 -0.68
CA TRP A 595 -3.07 -20.39 -1.81
C TRP A 595 -1.78 -21.08 -1.40
N GLU A 596 -1.17 -20.69 -0.28
CA GLU A 596 0.13 -21.22 0.16
C GLU A 596 0.02 -22.68 0.63
N GLU A 597 -1.04 -23.00 1.38
CA GLU A 597 -1.24 -24.31 2.03
C GLU A 597 -2.57 -24.97 1.61
N PRO A 598 -2.89 -25.16 0.31
CA PRO A 598 -4.23 -25.55 -0.13
C PRO A 598 -4.69 -26.89 0.45
N ASP A 599 -3.78 -27.87 0.53
CA ASP A 599 -4.10 -29.20 1.06
C ASP A 599 -4.52 -29.19 2.53
N LYS A 600 -4.00 -28.27 3.34
CA LYS A 600 -4.36 -28.12 4.76
C LYS A 600 -5.81 -27.67 4.95
N PHE A 601 -6.37 -27.00 3.94
CA PHE A 601 -7.74 -26.51 3.94
C PHE A 601 -8.62 -27.29 2.96
N ASN A 602 -8.18 -28.47 2.53
CA ASN A 602 -8.91 -29.33 1.60
C ASN A 602 -9.25 -28.63 0.27
N VAL A 603 -8.44 -27.67 -0.16
CA VAL A 603 -8.61 -26.94 -1.42
C VAL A 603 -7.98 -27.73 -2.57
N LYS A 604 -8.70 -27.82 -3.69
CA LYS A 604 -8.27 -28.45 -4.93
C LYS A 604 -8.48 -27.51 -6.10
N PHE A 605 -7.62 -27.64 -7.11
CA PHE A 605 -7.66 -26.87 -8.36
C PHE A 605 -8.10 -27.77 -9.51
N ARG A 606 -8.84 -27.21 -10.48
CA ARG A 606 -9.27 -27.90 -11.70
C ARG A 606 -8.23 -27.90 -12.81
N ALA A 607 -7.19 -27.09 -12.67
CA ALA A 607 -6.04 -27.02 -13.57
C ALA A 607 -4.73 -27.11 -12.77
N ASP A 608 -3.61 -27.27 -13.48
CA ASP A 608 -2.30 -27.27 -12.86
C ASP A 608 -2.02 -25.94 -12.16
N ARG A 609 -1.44 -26.00 -10.96
CA ARG A 609 -1.26 -24.80 -10.13
C ARG A 609 -0.24 -23.83 -10.71
N GLU A 610 0.80 -24.33 -11.39
CA GLU A 610 1.80 -23.48 -12.05
C GLU A 610 1.22 -22.83 -13.32
N GLU A 611 0.34 -23.53 -14.03
CA GLU A 611 -0.44 -22.94 -15.13
C GLU A 611 -1.37 -21.84 -14.63
N LEU A 612 -2.16 -22.09 -13.58
CA LEU A 612 -3.03 -21.09 -12.96
C LEU A 612 -2.24 -19.88 -12.47
N TYR A 613 -1.08 -20.11 -11.85
CA TYR A 613 -0.18 -19.07 -11.41
C TYR A 613 0.39 -18.27 -12.59
N ARG A 614 0.66 -18.88 -13.74
CA ARG A 614 1.11 -18.14 -14.93
C ARG A 614 -0.01 -17.29 -15.55
N LYS A 615 -1.24 -17.81 -15.63
CA LYS A 615 -2.38 -17.13 -16.27
C LYS A 615 -2.96 -16.00 -15.41
N TYR A 616 -3.00 -16.18 -14.09
CA TYR A 616 -3.66 -15.24 -13.18
C TYR A 616 -2.65 -14.59 -12.23
N SER A 617 -2.66 -13.25 -12.17
CA SER A 617 -1.67 -12.48 -11.39
C SER A 617 -2.06 -12.30 -9.92
N THR A 618 -3.36 -12.14 -9.61
CA THR A 618 -3.83 -11.69 -8.29
C THR A 618 -4.90 -12.61 -7.68
N VAL A 619 -5.93 -12.99 -8.45
CA VAL A 619 -7.07 -13.80 -7.98
C VAL A 619 -7.28 -14.97 -8.91
N ILE A 620 -7.53 -16.16 -8.36
CA ILE A 620 -7.92 -17.34 -9.13
C ILE A 620 -9.45 -17.33 -9.36
N PRO A 621 -9.93 -17.45 -10.60
CA PRO A 621 -11.36 -17.55 -10.89
C PRO A 621 -12.04 -18.65 -10.09
N SER A 622 -13.25 -18.37 -9.58
CA SER A 622 -13.97 -19.23 -8.66
C SER A 622 -14.25 -20.64 -9.20
N HIS A 623 -14.44 -20.79 -10.51
CA HIS A 623 -14.73 -22.06 -11.17
C HIS A 623 -13.50 -22.98 -11.28
N LEU A 624 -12.29 -22.47 -11.06
CA LEU A 624 -11.06 -23.24 -11.17
C LEU A 624 -10.61 -23.88 -9.85
N TRP A 625 -11.38 -23.73 -8.78
CA TRP A 625 -11.03 -24.31 -7.47
C TRP A 625 -12.26 -24.61 -6.60
N TYR A 626 -12.13 -25.62 -5.75
CA TYR A 626 -13.16 -26.07 -4.81
C TYR A 626 -12.52 -26.58 -3.51
N SER A 627 -13.28 -26.61 -2.41
CA SER A 627 -12.90 -27.38 -1.22
C SER A 627 -13.63 -28.71 -1.16
N THR A 628 -13.08 -29.73 -0.50
CA THR A 628 -13.69 -31.08 -0.47
C THR A 628 -14.37 -31.48 0.85
N ASP A 629 -14.16 -30.74 1.95
CA ASP A 629 -14.76 -31.06 3.25
C ASP A 629 -15.17 -29.78 4.02
N PRO A 630 -16.46 -29.36 3.94
CA PRO A 630 -17.47 -29.87 3.00
C PRO A 630 -17.12 -29.50 1.54
N TYR A 631 -17.80 -30.13 0.59
CA TYR A 631 -17.66 -29.76 -0.82
C TYR A 631 -18.22 -28.35 -1.05
N ILE A 632 -17.37 -27.41 -1.49
CA ILE A 632 -17.76 -26.02 -1.78
C ILE A 632 -17.05 -25.58 -3.06
N ASP A 633 -17.82 -25.41 -4.13
CA ASP A 633 -17.39 -24.90 -5.42
C ASP A 633 -18.05 -23.54 -5.72
N GLU A 634 -17.86 -23.01 -6.92
CA GLU A 634 -18.42 -21.74 -7.37
C GLU A 634 -19.96 -21.69 -7.28
N HIS A 635 -20.64 -22.80 -7.54
CA HIS A 635 -22.09 -22.87 -7.51
C HIS A 635 -22.61 -22.82 -6.08
N VAL A 636 -22.00 -23.58 -5.17
CA VAL A 636 -22.34 -23.54 -3.74
C VAL A 636 -22.14 -22.12 -3.17
N ARG A 637 -21.04 -21.44 -3.52
CA ARG A 637 -20.79 -20.06 -3.07
C ARG A 637 -21.82 -19.08 -3.64
N LYS A 638 -22.21 -19.24 -4.91
CA LYS A 638 -23.24 -18.42 -5.56
C LYS A 638 -24.61 -18.62 -4.89
N ASP A 639 -25.00 -19.86 -4.62
CA ASP A 639 -26.28 -20.19 -3.99
C ASP A 639 -26.36 -19.64 -2.55
N ARG A 640 -25.26 -19.78 -1.79
CA ARG A 640 -25.13 -19.18 -0.44
C ARG A 640 -25.22 -17.65 -0.51
N PHE A 641 -24.52 -17.02 -1.45
CA PHE A 641 -24.58 -15.56 -1.64
C PHE A 641 -26.01 -15.10 -1.95
N ILE A 642 -26.69 -15.74 -2.89
CA ILE A 642 -28.08 -15.43 -3.25
C ILE A 642 -28.99 -15.60 -2.03
N ARG A 643 -28.85 -16.70 -1.28
CA ARG A 643 -29.64 -16.95 -0.06
C ARG A 643 -29.44 -15.82 0.96
N VAL A 644 -28.19 -15.50 1.30
CA VAL A 644 -27.85 -14.44 2.25
C VAL A 644 -28.44 -13.11 1.79
N VAL A 645 -28.18 -12.71 0.55
CA VAL A 645 -28.65 -11.43 0.00
C VAL A 645 -30.18 -11.32 -0.01
N LYS A 646 -30.89 -12.36 -0.47
CA LYS A 646 -32.37 -12.39 -0.47
C LYS A 646 -32.95 -12.32 0.95
N THR A 647 -32.40 -13.09 1.89
CA THR A 647 -32.91 -13.09 3.25
C THR A 647 -32.67 -11.74 3.93
N LEU A 648 -31.54 -11.09 3.67
CA LEU A 648 -31.26 -9.75 4.20
C LEU A 648 -32.18 -8.68 3.59
N ASP A 649 -32.42 -8.72 2.29
CA ASP A 649 -33.37 -7.80 1.63
C ASP A 649 -34.80 -7.94 2.19
N GLN A 650 -35.29 -9.18 2.34
CA GLN A 650 -36.58 -9.49 2.95
C GLN A 650 -36.70 -9.01 4.41
N ASN A 651 -35.58 -8.93 5.11
CA ASN A 651 -35.51 -8.39 6.46
C ASN A 651 -35.23 -6.89 6.49
N GLY A 652 -35.29 -6.18 5.35
CA GLY A 652 -35.20 -4.73 5.25
C GLY A 652 -33.79 -4.16 5.45
N PHE A 653 -32.75 -4.91 5.07
CA PHE A 653 -31.39 -4.37 4.99
C PHE A 653 -31.20 -3.56 3.72
N ASN A 654 -30.44 -2.46 3.80
CA ASN A 654 -29.97 -1.77 2.61
C ASN A 654 -28.76 -2.51 2.02
N ILE A 655 -29.01 -3.39 1.06
CA ILE A 655 -27.99 -4.18 0.35
C ILE A 655 -27.43 -3.47 -0.91
N GLY A 656 -27.88 -2.25 -1.19
CA GLY A 656 -27.46 -1.48 -2.38
C GLY A 656 -28.20 -1.87 -3.67
N ASP A 657 -28.14 -1.00 -4.68
CA ASP A 657 -28.92 -1.16 -5.92
C ASP A 657 -28.38 -2.26 -6.84
N LEU A 658 -27.05 -2.47 -6.87
CA LEU A 658 -26.43 -3.58 -7.60
C LEU A 658 -26.89 -4.95 -7.07
N ALA A 659 -26.94 -5.12 -5.74
CA ALA A 659 -27.40 -6.38 -5.15
C ALA A 659 -28.89 -6.63 -5.43
N LYS A 660 -29.73 -5.58 -5.43
CA LYS A 660 -31.14 -5.67 -5.85
C LYS A 660 -31.28 -6.07 -7.32
N GLN A 661 -30.43 -5.51 -8.18
CA GLN A 661 -30.40 -5.87 -9.60
C GLN A 661 -29.97 -7.33 -9.79
N VAL A 662 -28.95 -7.80 -9.06
CA VAL A 662 -28.53 -9.22 -9.06
C VAL A 662 -29.64 -10.14 -8.57
N ILE A 663 -30.36 -9.78 -7.50
CA ILE A 663 -31.55 -10.55 -7.04
C ILE A 663 -32.56 -10.67 -8.18
N LYS A 664 -32.88 -9.54 -8.80
CA LYS A 664 -33.88 -9.45 -9.87
C LYS A 664 -33.46 -10.28 -11.10
N ASP A 665 -32.21 -10.15 -11.53
CA ASP A 665 -31.67 -10.91 -12.67
C ASP A 665 -31.71 -12.42 -12.41
N VAL A 666 -31.33 -12.85 -11.19
CA VAL A 666 -31.43 -14.25 -10.76
C VAL A 666 -32.88 -14.75 -10.73
N GLU A 667 -33.83 -13.94 -10.27
CA GLU A 667 -35.26 -14.31 -10.21
C GLU A 667 -35.92 -14.42 -11.59
N GLU A 668 -35.46 -13.60 -12.54
CA GLU A 668 -35.95 -13.60 -13.91
C GLU A 668 -35.16 -14.54 -14.83
N GLY A 669 -34.17 -15.27 -14.30
CA GLY A 669 -33.30 -16.16 -15.06
C GLY A 669 -32.36 -15.44 -16.05
N ARG A 670 -32.20 -14.12 -15.91
CA ARG A 670 -31.32 -13.29 -16.74
C ARG A 670 -29.89 -13.43 -16.22
N GLY A 671 -28.95 -13.77 -17.11
CA GLY A 671 -27.52 -13.90 -16.76
C GLY A 671 -26.99 -15.33 -16.59
N ALA A 672 -27.78 -16.38 -16.86
CA ALA A 672 -27.26 -17.75 -16.98
C ALA A 672 -26.25 -17.90 -18.14
N GLU A 673 -26.36 -17.06 -19.17
CA GLU A 673 -25.49 -17.07 -20.36
C GLU A 673 -24.48 -15.90 -20.39
N ALA A 674 -24.55 -14.94 -19.45
CA ALA A 674 -23.69 -13.75 -19.41
C ALA A 674 -22.34 -13.99 -18.71
N HIS A 675 -22.04 -15.23 -18.33
CA HIS A 675 -20.76 -15.63 -17.75
C HIS A 675 -19.69 -16.01 -18.80
N ALA A 676 -20.01 -15.92 -20.09
CA ALA A 676 -19.01 -15.69 -21.12
C ALA A 676 -18.53 -14.22 -21.03
N ARG A 677 -17.71 -13.93 -20.02
CA ARG A 677 -16.85 -12.72 -20.03
C ARG A 677 -15.57 -13.05 -20.81
N PRO A 678 -14.90 -12.04 -21.39
CA PRO A 678 -14.16 -12.13 -22.65
C PRO A 678 -12.77 -12.75 -22.51
N ASP A 679 -12.69 -14.04 -22.16
CA ASP A 679 -11.50 -14.85 -22.42
C ASP A 679 -11.51 -15.38 -23.88
N ASP A 680 -12.66 -15.32 -24.58
CA ASP A 680 -12.82 -15.79 -25.96
C ASP A 680 -12.12 -14.88 -27.01
N TRP A 681 -11.65 -13.68 -26.60
CA TRP A 681 -10.89 -12.79 -27.49
C TRP A 681 -9.43 -13.24 -27.65
N GLU A 682 -8.88 -13.98 -26.67
CA GLU A 682 -7.53 -14.54 -26.79
C GLU A 682 -7.50 -15.70 -27.78
N ASP A 683 -8.57 -16.49 -27.92
CA ASP A 683 -8.58 -17.62 -28.84
C ASP A 683 -8.60 -17.19 -30.33
N GLU A 684 -9.29 -16.09 -30.68
CA GLU A 684 -9.23 -15.52 -32.03
C GLU A 684 -7.89 -14.81 -32.32
N VAL A 685 -7.32 -14.10 -31.32
CA VAL A 685 -6.00 -13.44 -31.46
C VAL A 685 -4.85 -14.44 -31.43
N ILE A 686 -4.98 -15.58 -30.74
CA ILE A 686 -4.01 -16.68 -30.77
C ILE A 686 -4.08 -17.37 -32.13
N ALA A 687 -5.27 -17.62 -32.69
CA ALA A 687 -5.41 -18.16 -34.04
C ALA A 687 -4.81 -17.22 -35.12
N GLU A 688 -4.95 -15.90 -34.94
CA GLU A 688 -4.39 -14.90 -35.85
C GLU A 688 -2.86 -14.70 -35.65
N LYS A 689 -2.37 -14.84 -34.41
CA LYS A 689 -0.92 -14.85 -34.08
C LYS A 689 -0.21 -16.11 -34.55
N GLU A 690 -0.85 -17.28 -34.45
CA GLU A 690 -0.32 -18.56 -34.96
C GLU A 690 -0.27 -18.59 -36.50
N ALA A 691 -1.19 -17.88 -37.16
CA ALA A 691 -1.16 -17.70 -38.62
C ALA A 691 -0.04 -16.74 -39.08
N ASN A 692 0.31 -15.73 -38.27
CA ASN A 692 1.30 -14.70 -38.61
C ASN A 692 2.71 -14.89 -37.99
N GLN A 693 2.92 -15.90 -37.13
CA GLN A 693 4.21 -16.18 -36.47
C GLN A 693 5.18 -17.05 -37.28
N LYS A 694 4.96 -17.26 -38.58
CA LYS A 694 5.84 -18.15 -39.35
C LYS A 694 7.26 -17.64 -39.63
N ASP A 695 7.64 -16.39 -39.33
CA ASP A 695 8.97 -15.89 -39.75
C ASP A 695 9.63 -14.77 -38.89
N LYS A 696 9.46 -14.71 -37.55
CA LYS A 696 10.36 -13.89 -36.68
C LYS A 696 10.62 -14.50 -35.30
N PRO A 697 11.87 -14.57 -34.81
CA PRO A 697 12.19 -15.10 -33.48
C PRO A 697 11.90 -14.04 -32.39
N SER A 698 11.09 -14.41 -31.41
CA SER A 698 10.99 -13.71 -30.11
C SER A 698 12.15 -14.17 -29.21
N PRO A 699 12.84 -13.29 -28.45
CA PRO A 699 13.82 -13.75 -27.47
C PRO A 699 13.09 -14.40 -26.30
N ALA A 700 13.08 -15.73 -26.28
CA ALA A 700 12.51 -16.52 -25.20
C ALA A 700 13.43 -16.54 -23.97
N TRP A 701 12.82 -16.52 -22.79
CA TRP A 701 13.44 -16.81 -21.50
C TRP A 701 13.99 -18.25 -21.50
N PRO A 702 15.20 -18.53 -20.97
CA PRO A 702 15.75 -19.88 -21.01
C PRO A 702 14.97 -20.84 -20.10
N GLU A 703 14.39 -21.89 -20.69
CA GLU A 703 13.95 -23.09 -19.98
C GLU A 703 15.16 -23.95 -19.59
N ALA A 704 15.23 -24.25 -18.30
CA ALA A 704 15.74 -25.47 -17.65
C ALA A 704 17.26 -25.80 -17.62
N MET A 705 17.72 -25.94 -16.37
CA MET A 705 18.40 -27.11 -15.77
C MET A 705 19.94 -27.27 -15.78
N LYS A 706 20.41 -27.57 -14.55
CA LYS A 706 21.39 -28.60 -14.10
C LYS A 706 22.82 -28.19 -13.73
N ASP A 707 23.10 -28.51 -12.46
CA ASP A 707 24.31 -29.04 -11.84
C ASP A 707 25.56 -28.15 -11.66
N ASP A 708 26.02 -28.17 -10.41
CA ASP A 708 27.05 -27.38 -9.74
C ASP A 708 28.49 -27.61 -10.24
N GLN A 709 29.35 -26.60 -10.08
CA GLN A 709 30.60 -26.65 -9.28
C GLN A 709 31.46 -25.38 -9.46
N PHE A 710 31.84 -24.68 -8.37
CA PHE A 710 33.13 -23.97 -8.25
C PHE A 710 33.61 -23.79 -6.79
N VAL A 711 34.95 -23.70 -6.69
CA VAL A 711 35.87 -23.66 -5.53
C VAL A 711 35.99 -22.26 -4.90
N TYR A 712 36.31 -22.16 -3.60
CA TYR A 712 36.75 -20.89 -2.96
C TYR A 712 38.01 -21.05 -2.08
N VAL A 713 38.90 -20.04 -2.17
CA VAL A 713 40.15 -19.85 -1.40
C VAL A 713 39.89 -18.92 -0.20
N LYS A 714 40.62 -19.13 0.90
CA LYS A 714 40.48 -18.42 2.19
C LYS A 714 41.72 -17.53 2.46
N SER A 715 41.57 -16.48 3.28
CA SER A 715 42.69 -15.80 3.95
C SER A 715 42.37 -15.56 5.44
N GLU A 716 43.43 -15.54 6.25
CA GLU A 716 43.50 -15.80 7.69
C GLU A 716 43.55 -14.53 8.57
N GLU A 717 43.18 -14.68 9.84
CA GLU A 717 43.82 -13.99 10.99
C GLU A 717 43.66 -14.83 12.30
N ALA A 718 44.53 -14.56 13.29
CA ALA A 718 45.23 -15.52 14.18
C ALA A 718 44.48 -16.17 15.38
N ALA A 719 44.96 -17.36 15.81
CA ALA A 719 44.30 -18.33 16.70
C ALA A 719 44.90 -18.45 18.14
N ALA A 720 44.05 -18.81 19.11
CA ALA A 720 44.42 -19.36 20.44
C ALA A 720 44.90 -20.83 20.31
N PRO A 721 45.68 -21.38 21.28
CA PRO A 721 46.14 -22.77 21.20
C PRO A 721 44.96 -23.77 21.26
N PRO A 722 45.07 -24.93 20.57
CA PRO A 722 43.96 -25.87 20.42
C PRO A 722 43.56 -26.53 21.76
N PRO A 723 42.26 -26.80 21.99
CA PRO A 723 41.79 -27.45 23.20
C PRO A 723 42.30 -28.90 23.34
N GLN A 724 42.57 -29.34 24.57
CA GLN A 724 42.85 -30.75 24.90
C GLN A 724 41.53 -31.54 25.07
N GLU A 725 41.55 -32.86 24.91
CA GLU A 725 40.36 -33.73 25.09
C GLU A 725 39.67 -33.45 26.45
N ASN A 726 38.33 -33.37 26.44
CA ASN A 726 37.46 -33.07 27.59
C ASN A 726 37.59 -31.65 28.20
N THR A 727 38.05 -30.67 27.43
CA THR A 727 38.03 -29.25 27.84
C THR A 727 37.19 -28.37 26.93
N CYS A 728 36.45 -27.42 27.51
CA CYS A 728 35.70 -26.38 26.78
C CYS A 728 36.14 -25.00 27.23
N ILE A 729 36.43 -24.09 26.30
CA ILE A 729 37.01 -22.77 26.56
C ILE A 729 36.00 -21.68 26.19
N PHE A 730 35.77 -20.71 27.07
CA PHE A 730 34.95 -19.52 26.82
C PHE A 730 35.65 -18.25 27.32
N LYS A 731 35.15 -17.06 26.99
CA LYS A 731 35.78 -15.79 27.36
C LYS A 731 34.80 -14.90 28.14
N TYR A 732 35.24 -14.36 29.28
CA TYR A 732 34.45 -13.46 30.12
C TYR A 732 35.34 -12.31 30.63
N ASN A 733 34.90 -11.06 30.47
CA ASN A 733 35.67 -9.84 30.79
C ASN A 733 37.14 -9.85 30.30
N GLY A 734 37.38 -10.37 29.10
CA GLY A 734 38.72 -10.40 28.49
C GLY A 734 39.61 -11.57 28.90
N VAL A 735 39.23 -12.35 29.92
CA VAL A 735 39.96 -13.53 30.42
C VAL A 735 39.37 -14.81 29.81
N HIS A 736 40.24 -15.75 29.41
CA HIS A 736 39.82 -17.05 28.90
C HIS A 736 39.62 -18.03 30.05
N TYR A 737 38.43 -18.63 30.13
CA TYR A 737 38.08 -19.64 31.12
C TYR A 737 37.96 -21.00 30.43
N ARG A 738 38.29 -22.08 31.14
CA ARG A 738 38.03 -23.44 30.68
C ARG A 738 37.34 -24.29 31.74
N ILE A 739 36.47 -25.18 31.30
CA ILE A 739 35.86 -26.20 32.15
C ILE A 739 36.57 -27.53 31.89
N LEU A 740 37.07 -28.15 32.95
CA LEU A 740 37.63 -29.49 32.97
C LEU A 740 36.65 -30.46 33.62
N LEU A 741 36.34 -31.53 32.88
CA LEU A 741 35.52 -32.64 33.38
C LEU A 741 36.44 -33.74 33.92
N GLU A 742 36.13 -34.32 35.08
CA GLU A 742 36.90 -35.44 35.66
C GLU A 742 36.82 -36.71 34.78
N ASP A 743 37.83 -37.58 34.90
CA ASP A 743 37.96 -38.81 34.11
C ASP A 743 36.69 -39.69 34.16
N GLY A 744 36.17 -40.04 32.99
CA GLY A 744 34.92 -40.80 32.80
C GLY A 744 33.69 -39.96 32.42
N MET A 745 33.87 -38.65 32.18
CA MET A 745 32.88 -37.76 31.60
C MET A 745 33.21 -37.42 30.14
N GLU A 746 32.25 -37.58 29.23
CA GLU A 746 32.38 -37.15 27.83
C GLU A 746 31.58 -35.86 27.60
N LEU A 747 32.18 -34.88 26.93
CA LEU A 747 31.43 -33.82 26.24
C LEU A 747 30.52 -34.50 25.20
N PRO A 748 29.34 -33.94 24.86
CA PRO A 748 28.45 -34.58 23.90
C PRO A 748 29.08 -34.56 22.49
N GLY A 749 29.87 -35.60 22.20
CA GLY A 749 30.36 -35.96 20.88
C GLY A 749 29.50 -37.05 20.25
N ASP A 750 29.72 -37.30 18.96
CA ASP A 750 28.90 -38.16 18.08
C ASP A 750 28.60 -39.58 18.59
N THR A 751 29.32 -40.05 19.60
CA THR A 751 29.15 -41.35 20.28
C THR A 751 27.91 -41.39 21.18
N TRP A 752 27.53 -40.28 21.83
CA TRP A 752 26.35 -40.21 22.72
C TRP A 752 25.04 -40.40 21.93
N ILE A 753 25.00 -39.91 20.70
CA ILE A 753 23.86 -40.04 19.77
C ILE A 753 23.67 -41.50 19.29
N LYS A 754 24.75 -42.30 19.23
CA LYS A 754 24.70 -43.70 18.76
C LYS A 754 24.09 -44.66 19.79
N ASN A 755 24.28 -44.44 21.08
CA ASN A 755 23.81 -45.36 22.12
C ASN A 755 22.32 -45.19 22.46
N VAL A 756 21.76 -44.00 22.28
CA VAL A 756 20.31 -43.75 22.42
C VAL A 756 19.49 -44.44 21.31
N ARG A 757 20.11 -44.71 20.15
CA ARG A 757 19.45 -45.42 19.02
C ARG A 757 19.25 -46.93 19.23
N LYS A 758 19.77 -47.55 20.30
CA LYS A 758 19.69 -49.01 20.53
C LYS A 758 18.72 -49.44 21.65
N GLY A 759 17.52 -48.85 21.70
CA GLY A 759 16.28 -49.44 22.21
C GLY A 759 16.31 -50.27 23.52
N GLY A 760 16.50 -49.62 24.68
CA GLY A 760 16.26 -50.25 25.99
C GLY A 760 14.88 -49.88 26.55
N ALA A 761 13.96 -50.85 26.61
CA ALA A 761 12.56 -50.67 27.02
C ALA A 761 12.35 -50.55 28.55
N VAL A 762 11.49 -49.61 29.00
CA VAL A 762 10.76 -49.68 30.28
C VAL A 762 9.34 -49.10 30.10
N THR A 763 8.36 -49.74 30.71
CA THR A 763 6.93 -49.85 30.37
C THR A 763 5.99 -48.71 30.79
N SER A 764 5.08 -48.36 29.87
CA SER A 764 3.66 -47.92 29.94
C SER A 764 3.06 -47.16 31.15
N ALA A 765 2.42 -46.01 30.85
CA ALA A 765 1.03 -45.69 31.21
C ALA A 765 0.48 -44.54 30.33
N LYS A 766 -0.79 -44.67 29.90
CA LYS A 766 -1.48 -43.89 28.85
C LYS A 766 -2.04 -42.55 29.34
N GLY A 767 -2.05 -41.53 28.47
CA GLY A 767 -3.01 -40.41 28.54
C GLY A 767 -2.56 -39.07 27.94
N THR A 768 -3.10 -38.72 26.77
CA THR A 768 -3.39 -37.33 26.33
C THR A 768 -2.23 -36.41 25.89
N VAL A 769 -1.41 -36.77 24.89
CA VAL A 769 -0.52 -35.80 24.16
C VAL A 769 -0.40 -36.13 22.66
N GLY A 770 -1.45 -36.62 22.02
CA GLY A 770 -1.42 -36.96 20.58
C GLY A 770 -1.63 -35.77 19.61
N ASN A 771 -2.19 -34.65 20.08
CA ASN A 771 -2.68 -33.58 19.20
C ASN A 771 -1.75 -32.35 19.06
N LEU A 772 -0.65 -32.27 19.82
CA LEU A 772 0.28 -31.12 19.74
C LEU A 772 1.45 -31.36 18.76
N ALA A 773 1.93 -32.60 18.63
CA ALA A 773 3.13 -32.91 17.84
C ALA A 773 2.93 -32.76 16.31
N ARG A 774 1.71 -33.00 15.78
CA ARG A 774 1.38 -32.69 14.37
C ARG A 774 1.42 -31.20 14.04
N LYS A 775 1.34 -30.32 15.04
CA LYS A 775 1.17 -28.88 14.84
C LYS A 775 2.50 -28.12 14.72
N PHE A 776 3.63 -28.74 15.06
CA PHE A 776 4.93 -28.05 15.15
C PHE A 776 5.99 -28.47 14.13
N PHE A 777 5.99 -29.70 13.62
CA PHE A 777 7.09 -30.21 12.77
C PHE A 777 6.74 -30.40 11.28
N GLY A 778 5.57 -29.94 10.82
CA GLY A 778 5.15 -30.09 9.43
C GLY A 778 5.54 -28.96 8.47
N ASP A 779 6.18 -27.89 8.96
CA ASP A 779 6.22 -26.61 8.24
C ASP A 779 7.66 -26.07 8.06
N ARG A 780 8.19 -26.29 6.85
CA ARG A 780 9.51 -25.85 6.36
C ARG A 780 9.66 -24.32 6.40
N GLN A 781 8.58 -23.56 6.17
CA GLN A 781 8.62 -22.10 6.15
C GLN A 781 8.57 -21.51 7.55
N ARG A 782 7.82 -22.11 8.49
CA ARG A 782 7.84 -21.69 9.90
C ARG A 782 9.20 -21.85 10.54
N PHE A 783 9.89 -22.96 10.30
CA PHE A 783 11.25 -23.14 10.84
C PHE A 783 12.21 -22.07 10.33
N LEU A 784 12.22 -21.80 9.02
CA LEU A 784 13.05 -20.75 8.41
C LEU A 784 12.66 -19.35 8.91
N HIS A 785 11.37 -19.10 9.14
CA HIS A 785 10.86 -17.83 9.68
C HIS A 785 11.31 -17.61 11.14
N TYR A 786 11.18 -18.61 12.01
CA TYR A 786 11.62 -18.50 13.42
C TYR A 786 13.15 -18.46 13.55
N PHE A 787 13.87 -19.16 12.67
CA PHE A 787 15.34 -19.11 12.61
C PHE A 787 15.84 -17.73 12.13
N LYS A 788 15.23 -17.14 11.09
CA LYS A 788 15.51 -15.77 10.63
C LYS A 788 15.17 -14.72 11.70
N ARG A 789 14.07 -14.91 12.42
CA ARG A 789 13.66 -14.05 13.54
C ARG A 789 14.64 -14.13 14.71
N GLY A 790 15.10 -15.33 15.07
CA GLY A 790 16.12 -15.52 16.11
C GLY A 790 17.46 -14.88 15.74
N THR A 791 17.89 -15.04 14.49
CA THR A 791 19.15 -14.46 13.99
C THR A 791 19.12 -12.93 13.86
N GLN A 792 17.97 -12.32 13.50
CA GLN A 792 17.81 -10.86 13.52
C GLN A 792 17.80 -10.28 14.94
N ILE A 793 17.20 -10.98 15.92
CA ILE A 793 17.21 -10.59 17.34
C ILE A 793 18.62 -10.66 17.93
N LEU A 794 19.44 -11.62 17.48
CA LEU A 794 20.83 -11.75 17.91
C LEU A 794 21.75 -10.68 17.27
N LYS A 795 21.48 -10.31 16.01
CA LYS A 795 22.17 -9.18 15.34
C LYS A 795 21.85 -7.83 15.99
N SER A 796 20.59 -7.58 16.35
CA SER A 796 20.21 -6.33 17.03
C SER A 796 20.73 -6.22 18.47
N ARG A 797 21.32 -7.31 19.01
CA ARG A 797 21.98 -7.36 20.31
C ARG A 797 23.50 -7.48 20.23
N GLY A 798 24.11 -7.25 19.07
CA GLY A 798 25.56 -7.17 18.90
C GLY A 798 26.30 -8.52 18.82
N VAL A 799 25.60 -9.65 18.65
CA VAL A 799 26.20 -10.99 18.54
C VAL A 799 26.49 -11.29 17.07
N SER A 800 27.58 -10.76 16.52
CA SER A 800 27.94 -10.90 15.10
C SER A 800 28.80 -12.13 14.77
N GLY A 801 29.64 -12.60 15.70
CA GLY A 801 30.68 -13.61 15.40
C GLY A 801 30.21 -15.07 15.23
N PHE A 802 29.02 -15.45 15.70
CA PHE A 802 28.57 -16.86 15.69
C PHE A 802 27.88 -17.29 14.38
N LEU A 803 27.53 -16.35 13.51
CA LEU A 803 26.65 -16.61 12.36
C LEU A 803 27.38 -16.87 11.03
N GLU A 804 28.71 -16.74 10.97
CA GLU A 804 29.47 -16.93 9.73
C GLU A 804 29.69 -18.41 9.35
N GLN A 805 29.39 -19.36 10.24
CA GLN A 805 29.71 -20.79 10.05
C GLN A 805 28.55 -21.67 9.54
N PHE A 806 27.35 -21.12 9.33
CA PHE A 806 26.19 -21.91 8.88
C PHE A 806 25.77 -21.54 7.45
N ARG A 807 26.11 -22.38 6.47
CA ARG A 807 25.48 -22.40 5.13
C ARG A 807 24.85 -23.77 4.89
N VAL A 808 23.58 -23.80 4.50
CA VAL A 808 22.83 -25.04 4.20
C VAL A 808 22.67 -25.14 2.68
N HIS A 809 23.22 -26.19 2.06
CA HIS A 809 22.97 -26.54 0.66
C HIS A 809 22.06 -27.76 0.56
N VAL A 810 21.08 -27.71 -0.33
CA VAL A 810 20.11 -28.80 -0.59
C VAL A 810 20.20 -29.17 -2.06
N GLN A 811 20.61 -30.41 -2.35
CA GLN A 811 20.60 -30.97 -3.71
C GLN A 811 19.50 -32.03 -3.83
N GLN A 812 18.75 -32.03 -4.94
CA GLN A 812 17.71 -33.01 -5.23
C GLN A 812 18.22 -34.11 -6.17
N ALA A 813 18.12 -35.37 -5.74
CA ALA A 813 18.19 -36.53 -6.64
C ALA A 813 17.01 -37.47 -6.37
N LYS A 814 16.47 -38.07 -7.45
CA LYS A 814 15.26 -38.91 -7.52
C LYS A 814 14.96 -39.71 -6.24
N GLY A 815 14.01 -39.21 -5.44
CA GLY A 815 13.34 -39.96 -4.37
C GLY A 815 14.07 -40.06 -3.02
N THR A 816 15.17 -39.34 -2.81
CA THR A 816 15.85 -39.31 -1.49
C THR A 816 16.47 -37.92 -1.27
N GLU A 817 16.13 -37.27 -0.16
CA GLU A 817 16.75 -36.00 0.24
C GLU A 817 18.07 -36.29 0.99
N ARG A 818 19.17 -35.70 0.52
CA ARG A 818 20.49 -35.73 1.17
C ARG A 818 20.83 -34.35 1.71
N PHE A 819 21.39 -34.29 2.90
CA PHE A 819 21.94 -33.07 3.49
C PHE A 819 23.45 -33.23 3.61
N ILE A 820 24.20 -32.33 2.97
CA ILE A 820 25.66 -32.32 3.05
C ILE A 820 26.04 -31.13 3.94
N LEU A 821 26.60 -31.42 5.11
CA LEU A 821 27.25 -30.42 5.95
C LEU A 821 28.70 -30.29 5.50
N ALA A 822 29.22 -29.06 5.47
CA ALA A 822 30.60 -28.77 5.07
C ALA A 822 31.62 -29.20 6.15
N THR A 823 31.62 -30.47 6.51
CA THR A 823 32.69 -31.19 7.23
C THR A 823 33.04 -32.54 6.60
N GLY A 824 32.40 -32.92 5.48
CA GLY A 824 32.84 -34.07 4.67
C GLY A 824 32.26 -35.44 5.04
N GLU A 825 31.18 -35.52 5.82
CA GLU A 825 30.48 -36.80 6.07
C GLU A 825 29.02 -36.78 5.56
N ASP A 826 28.66 -37.80 4.79
CA ASP A 826 27.33 -38.03 4.21
C ASP A 826 26.33 -38.52 5.28
N VAL A 827 25.15 -37.88 5.38
CA VAL A 827 24.03 -38.37 6.21
C VAL A 827 22.85 -38.78 5.34
N GLU A 828 22.50 -40.07 5.40
CA GLU A 828 21.35 -40.67 4.70
C GLU A 828 20.15 -40.81 5.65
N ILE A 829 18.97 -40.29 5.28
CA ILE A 829 17.73 -40.46 6.04
C ILE A 829 16.73 -41.29 5.22
N LYS A 830 16.47 -42.53 5.67
CA LYS A 830 15.39 -43.38 5.13
C LYS A 830 14.09 -43.14 5.90
N ARG A 831 13.01 -42.84 5.17
CA ARG A 831 11.65 -42.77 5.70
C ARG A 831 11.15 -44.17 6.04
N ASN A 832 10.90 -44.44 7.31
CA ASN A 832 9.96 -45.48 7.74
C ASN A 832 8.87 -44.84 8.60
N LEU A 833 7.63 -45.07 8.18
CA LEU A 833 6.39 -44.68 8.86
C LEU A 833 6.12 -45.68 9.97
N GLY A 834 5.93 -45.17 11.19
CA GLY A 834 5.46 -45.93 12.34
C GLY A 834 6.57 -46.22 13.34
N GLU A 835 6.68 -45.36 14.35
CA GLU A 835 6.89 -45.69 15.78
C GLU A 835 7.15 -44.38 16.57
N ASP A 836 6.84 -44.43 17.86
CA ASP A 836 6.47 -43.30 18.73
C ASP A 836 7.47 -42.14 18.82
N VAL A 837 6.98 -40.90 18.68
CA VAL A 837 7.71 -39.69 19.07
C VAL A 837 7.10 -39.14 20.36
N GLN A 838 7.72 -39.47 21.49
CA GLN A 838 7.50 -38.77 22.76
C GLN A 838 8.20 -37.41 22.72
N LEU A 839 7.44 -36.34 22.96
CA LEU A 839 8.01 -35.05 23.36
C LEU A 839 8.49 -35.17 24.82
N VAL A 840 9.79 -35.04 25.04
CA VAL A 840 10.40 -34.97 26.37
C VAL A 840 10.99 -33.58 26.55
N TYR A 841 10.38 -32.76 27.41
CA TYR A 841 11.14 -31.91 28.33
C TYR A 841 11.01 -32.56 29.71
N GLU A 842 11.80 -33.59 29.94
CA GLU A 842 12.14 -34.07 31.28
C GLU A 842 13.64 -34.27 31.30
N GLY A 843 14.30 -33.80 32.36
CA GLY A 843 15.75 -33.85 32.50
C GLY A 843 16.31 -35.24 32.21
N VAL A 844 17.45 -35.29 31.53
CA VAL A 844 18.22 -36.52 31.37
C VAL A 844 18.45 -37.09 32.77
N ARG A 845 17.88 -38.25 33.11
CA ARG A 845 18.05 -38.87 34.44
C ARG A 845 19.54 -38.99 34.74
N GLY A 846 19.99 -38.29 35.76
CA GLY A 846 21.38 -38.27 36.17
C GLY A 846 22.24 -37.16 35.57
N TYR A 847 21.71 -36.21 34.78
CA TYR A 847 22.44 -35.04 34.27
C TYR A 847 21.62 -33.73 34.38
N ASN A 848 22.27 -32.65 34.79
CA ASN A 848 21.81 -31.28 34.86
C ASN A 848 22.23 -30.54 33.57
N ILE A 849 21.28 -29.95 32.86
CA ILE A 849 21.56 -29.06 31.74
C ILE A 849 21.68 -27.62 32.26
N ILE A 850 22.85 -27.00 32.15
CA ILE A 850 23.10 -25.65 32.68
C ILE A 850 23.39 -24.66 31.55
N ARG A 851 23.10 -23.37 31.78
CA ARG A 851 23.41 -22.31 30.83
C ARG A 851 24.41 -21.32 31.44
N VAL A 852 25.54 -21.11 30.77
CA VAL A 852 26.56 -20.14 31.21
C VAL A 852 26.79 -19.15 30.08
N LEU A 853 26.50 -17.87 30.33
CA LEU A 853 26.72 -16.75 29.39
C LEU A 853 26.13 -16.94 27.97
N GLY A 854 25.11 -17.78 27.84
CA GLY A 854 24.41 -18.06 26.58
C GLY A 854 24.61 -19.47 26.03
N ASP A 855 25.68 -20.16 26.42
CA ASP A 855 26.02 -21.52 26.00
C ASP A 855 25.41 -22.57 26.93
N VAL A 856 25.12 -23.77 26.41
CA VAL A 856 24.38 -24.83 27.10
C VAL A 856 25.28 -26.05 27.33
N PHE A 857 25.31 -26.56 28.56
CA PHE A 857 26.17 -27.66 29.00
C PHE A 857 25.37 -28.77 29.68
N ALA A 858 25.86 -30.01 29.65
CA ALA A 858 25.26 -31.15 30.35
C ALA A 858 26.24 -31.71 31.38
N ILE A 859 25.85 -31.75 32.66
CA ILE A 859 26.71 -32.10 33.80
C ILE A 859 26.06 -33.22 34.61
N LYS A 860 26.76 -34.31 34.90
CA LYS A 860 26.17 -35.43 35.66
C LYS A 860 25.82 -35.01 37.10
N GLN A 861 24.60 -35.32 37.55
CA GLN A 861 24.12 -34.99 38.89
C GLN A 861 24.99 -35.65 39.97
N GLY A 862 25.52 -34.83 40.89
CA GLY A 862 26.32 -35.28 42.04
C GLY A 862 27.80 -35.50 41.76
N HIS A 863 28.29 -35.19 40.56
CA HIS A 863 29.71 -35.23 40.22
C HIS A 863 30.29 -33.82 40.11
N PRO A 864 31.47 -33.55 40.72
CA PRO A 864 32.13 -32.26 40.62
C PRO A 864 32.74 -32.01 39.23
N PHE A 865 32.93 -30.73 38.90
CA PHE A 865 33.71 -30.30 37.73
C PHE A 865 34.56 -29.08 38.09
N HIS A 866 35.63 -28.83 37.33
CA HIS A 866 36.58 -27.74 37.62
C HIS A 866 36.43 -26.59 36.63
N LEU A 867 36.38 -25.37 37.16
CA LEU A 867 36.40 -24.14 36.37
C LEU A 867 37.75 -23.44 36.57
N GLU A 868 38.57 -23.42 35.52
CA GLU A 868 39.91 -22.81 35.48
C GLU A 868 39.91 -21.55 34.61
N TRP A 869 40.90 -20.68 34.78
CA TRP A 869 41.08 -19.48 33.95
C TRP A 869 42.55 -19.30 33.55
N TYR A 870 42.75 -18.61 32.43
CA TYR A 870 44.05 -18.43 31.79
C TYR A 870 44.66 -17.09 32.21
N GLU A 871 45.74 -17.16 32.98
CA GLU A 871 46.46 -15.99 33.49
C GLU A 871 47.97 -16.26 33.47
N ASN A 872 48.80 -15.24 33.20
CA ASN A 872 50.26 -15.36 33.15
C ASN A 872 50.84 -16.45 32.22
N GLY A 873 50.09 -16.83 31.18
CA GLY A 873 50.54 -17.80 30.16
C GLY A 873 50.32 -19.27 30.53
N GLN A 874 49.61 -19.57 31.61
CA GLN A 874 49.17 -20.91 32.00
C GLN A 874 47.71 -20.88 32.53
N TYR A 875 47.07 -22.04 32.65
CA TYR A 875 45.75 -22.14 33.31
C TYR A 875 45.98 -22.36 34.81
N GLU A 876 45.38 -21.49 35.63
CA GLU A 876 45.45 -21.56 37.09
C GLU A 876 44.45 -22.60 37.64
N GLU A 877 44.80 -23.24 38.76
CA GLU A 877 44.06 -24.37 39.33
C GLU A 877 42.66 -23.94 39.83
N GLY A 878 41.63 -24.54 39.24
CA GLY A 878 40.27 -24.01 39.22
C GLY A 878 39.37 -24.47 40.36
N VAL A 879 38.25 -23.74 40.56
CA VAL A 879 37.27 -24.08 41.60
C VAL A 879 36.49 -25.33 41.23
N CYS A 880 36.51 -26.30 42.15
CA CYS A 880 35.72 -27.53 42.08
C CYS A 880 34.25 -27.23 42.45
N ILE A 881 33.35 -27.33 41.48
CA ILE A 881 31.92 -27.05 41.64
C ILE A 881 31.15 -28.37 41.71
N ASN A 882 30.57 -28.68 42.87
CA ASN A 882 29.72 -29.84 43.08
C ASN A 882 28.26 -29.39 43.32
N ALA A 883 27.47 -29.37 42.25
CA ALA A 883 26.10 -28.89 42.28
C ALA A 883 25.08 -30.03 42.13
N LYS A 884 24.04 -30.03 42.98
CA LYS A 884 22.99 -31.07 42.96
C LYS A 884 21.86 -30.75 42.00
N SER A 885 21.75 -29.50 41.55
CA SER A 885 20.73 -29.04 40.61
C SER A 885 21.25 -27.97 39.64
N VAL A 886 20.56 -27.80 38.52
CA VAL A 886 20.88 -26.80 37.48
C VAL A 886 21.01 -25.39 38.06
N ARG A 887 20.01 -24.95 38.83
CA ARG A 887 20.00 -23.61 39.44
C ARG A 887 21.12 -23.42 40.46
N GLU A 888 21.57 -24.50 41.11
CA GLU A 888 22.69 -24.43 42.06
C GLU A 888 24.02 -24.32 41.33
N ALA A 889 24.19 -25.02 40.20
CA ALA A 889 25.39 -24.93 39.36
C ALA A 889 25.53 -23.52 38.76
N GLU A 890 24.46 -23.00 38.14
CA GLU A 890 24.43 -21.65 37.56
C GLU A 890 24.75 -20.59 38.62
N ARG A 891 24.13 -20.70 39.81
CA ARG A 891 24.40 -19.79 40.93
C ARG A 891 25.85 -19.86 41.42
N LEU A 892 26.46 -21.04 41.50
CA LEU A 892 27.84 -21.19 41.99
C LEU A 892 28.86 -20.65 40.97
N ILE A 893 28.61 -20.85 39.67
CA ILE A 893 29.42 -20.27 38.59
C ILE A 893 29.29 -18.74 38.61
N ASP A 894 28.07 -18.21 38.68
CA ASP A 894 27.83 -16.76 38.74
C ASP A 894 28.44 -16.15 40.00
N GLN A 895 28.37 -16.84 41.15
CA GLN A 895 29.00 -16.39 42.39
C GLN A 895 30.53 -16.36 42.30
N HIS A 896 31.14 -17.30 41.59
CA HIS A 896 32.58 -17.34 41.41
C HIS A 896 33.06 -16.27 40.42
N LEU A 897 32.40 -16.14 39.27
CA LEU A 897 32.65 -15.06 38.30
C LEU A 897 32.47 -13.67 38.93
N ALA A 898 31.51 -13.54 39.87
CA ALA A 898 31.29 -12.34 40.66
C ALA A 898 32.30 -12.11 41.80
N GLN A 899 33.03 -13.14 42.25
CA GLN A 899 34.10 -13.05 43.25
C GLN A 899 35.45 -12.71 42.60
N GLU A 900 35.75 -13.26 41.42
CA GLU A 900 36.94 -12.91 40.60
C GLU A 900 36.90 -11.44 40.14
N THR A 901 35.71 -10.94 39.77
CA THR A 901 35.50 -9.51 39.47
C THR A 901 35.67 -8.58 40.66
N ARG A 902 35.94 -9.08 41.88
CA ARG A 902 36.34 -8.26 43.05
C ARG A 902 37.84 -7.97 43.12
N GLN A 903 38.69 -8.58 42.27
CA GLN A 903 40.13 -8.25 42.23
C GLN A 903 40.54 -7.32 41.08
N VAL A 904 39.63 -6.99 40.17
CA VAL A 904 39.83 -5.94 39.15
C VAL A 904 38.72 -4.91 39.26
N ALA A 905 38.81 -4.04 40.28
CA ALA A 905 37.92 -2.89 40.41
C ALA A 905 38.50 -1.68 39.64
N PRO A 906 37.77 -1.08 38.68
CA PRO A 906 37.86 0.37 38.48
C PRO A 906 37.24 1.05 39.70
N GLN A 907 37.87 2.13 40.20
CA GLN A 907 37.37 2.87 41.35
C GLN A 907 35.93 3.37 41.13
N PRO A 908 35.03 3.29 42.14
CA PRO A 908 33.70 3.86 42.04
C PRO A 908 33.79 5.38 41.91
N ALA A 909 33.12 5.93 40.89
CA ALA A 909 32.97 7.38 40.73
C ALA A 909 32.22 7.94 41.94
N THR A 910 32.85 8.83 42.71
CA THR A 910 32.24 9.49 43.87
C THR A 910 31.03 10.32 43.44
N GLN A 911 29.88 10.03 44.03
CA GLN A 911 28.65 10.81 43.88
C GLN A 911 28.66 11.98 44.87
N GLN A 912 28.53 13.21 44.39
CA GLN A 912 28.44 14.41 45.21
C GLN A 912 27.11 15.13 44.94
N LEU A 913 26.29 15.32 45.98
CA LEU A 913 25.11 16.18 45.90
C LEU A 913 25.57 17.64 45.80
N LEU A 914 25.26 18.30 44.70
CA LEU A 914 25.65 19.70 44.44
C LEU A 914 24.64 20.70 44.98
N CYS A 915 23.34 20.37 44.90
CA CYS A 915 22.26 21.23 45.40
C CYS A 915 21.01 20.41 45.71
N GLU A 916 20.34 20.69 46.82
CA GLU A 916 19.12 20.01 47.23
C GLU A 916 17.92 20.97 47.13
N GLY A 917 16.84 20.54 46.47
CA GLY A 917 15.57 21.27 46.44
C GLY A 917 15.48 22.49 45.53
N PHE A 918 16.33 22.60 44.51
CA PHE A 918 16.18 23.62 43.49
C PHE A 918 14.97 23.31 42.59
N HIS A 919 13.90 24.12 42.73
CA HIS A 919 12.61 23.94 42.03
C HIS A 919 12.02 22.52 42.06
N GLY A 920 12.21 21.79 43.18
CA GLY A 920 11.69 20.43 43.35
C GLY A 920 12.62 19.33 42.80
N TYR A 921 13.89 19.65 42.55
CA TYR A 921 14.93 18.71 42.08
C TYR A 921 16.21 18.80 42.93
N ASN A 922 16.93 17.69 43.01
CA ASN A 922 18.26 17.56 43.58
C ASN A 922 19.29 17.45 42.43
N LEU A 923 20.33 18.27 42.45
CA LEU A 923 21.43 18.22 41.49
C LEU A 923 22.56 17.33 42.03
N VAL A 924 22.95 16.33 41.27
CA VAL A 924 23.89 15.29 41.71
C VAL A 924 25.00 15.13 40.67
N GLN A 925 26.24 15.24 41.10
CA GLN A 925 27.41 14.96 40.27
C GLN A 925 27.83 13.49 40.45
N VAL A 926 28.06 12.81 39.33
CA VAL A 926 28.59 11.45 39.28
C VAL A 926 29.71 11.41 38.25
N GLY A 927 30.95 11.33 38.72
CA GLY A 927 32.11 11.52 37.86
C GLY A 927 32.21 12.96 37.34
N ASP A 928 32.34 13.12 36.03
CA ASP A 928 32.42 14.39 35.31
C ASP A 928 31.04 14.93 34.85
N ARG A 929 29.95 14.20 35.16
CA ARG A 929 28.58 14.51 34.71
C ARG A 929 27.69 14.97 35.85
N VAL A 930 26.75 15.87 35.56
CA VAL A 930 25.75 16.38 36.52
C VAL A 930 24.34 16.00 36.06
N PHE A 931 23.53 15.53 37.00
CA PHE A 931 22.16 15.05 36.80
C PHE A 931 21.16 15.85 37.64
N GLY A 932 20.01 16.19 37.06
CA GLY A 932 18.85 16.72 37.77
C GLY A 932 17.85 15.62 38.12
N VAL A 933 17.68 15.33 39.41
CA VAL A 933 16.84 14.24 39.92
C VAL A 933 15.66 14.80 40.71
N LYS A 934 14.42 14.42 40.37
CA LYS A 934 13.22 14.96 41.03
C LYS A 934 13.14 14.57 42.52
N GLN A 935 12.79 15.51 43.39
CA GLN A 935 12.60 15.23 44.81
C GLN A 935 11.53 14.16 45.02
N GLY A 936 11.82 13.19 45.90
CA GLY A 936 10.97 12.04 46.17
C GLY A 936 11.42 10.74 45.48
N TYR A 937 12.37 10.81 44.54
CA TYR A 937 13.03 9.61 44.01
C TYR A 937 14.25 9.24 44.86
N PRO A 938 14.44 7.95 45.20
CA PRO A 938 15.56 7.51 46.05
C PRO A 938 16.90 7.64 45.31
N LEU A 939 17.82 8.41 45.90
CA LEU A 939 19.23 8.44 45.49
C LEU A 939 19.96 7.25 46.15
N TYR A 940 20.53 6.35 45.34
CA TYR A 940 21.26 5.18 45.83
C TYR A 940 22.78 5.46 45.76
N PRO A 941 23.46 5.77 46.88
CA PRO A 941 24.84 6.26 46.86
C PRO A 941 25.89 5.22 46.42
N ASP A 942 25.55 3.92 46.45
CA ASP A 942 26.51 2.83 46.36
C ASP A 942 26.34 1.95 45.09
N LYS A 943 25.55 2.41 44.12
CA LYS A 943 25.35 1.71 42.83
C LYS A 943 25.39 2.69 41.67
N VAL A 944 26.57 2.85 41.07
CA VAL A 944 26.71 3.60 39.82
C VAL A 944 27.28 2.67 38.76
N ASN A 945 26.44 2.35 37.77
CA ASN A 945 26.87 2.05 36.41
C ASN A 945 26.14 3.08 35.52
N THR A 946 26.87 3.79 34.65
CA THR A 946 26.35 4.93 33.87
C THR A 946 25.22 4.58 32.90
N GLU A 947 24.90 3.29 32.73
CA GLU A 947 23.84 2.79 31.86
C GLU A 947 22.46 2.63 32.53
N PHE A 948 22.34 2.81 33.85
CA PHE A 948 21.10 2.51 34.59
C PHE A 948 20.57 3.70 35.43
N TYR A 949 20.11 4.76 34.76
CA TYR A 949 19.15 5.71 35.36
C TYR A 949 18.05 6.12 34.35
N PRO A 950 17.03 5.27 34.10
CA PRO A 950 15.98 5.55 33.12
C PRO A 950 14.72 6.20 33.72
N GLU A 951 14.59 6.32 35.03
CA GLU A 951 13.37 6.86 35.67
C GLU A 951 13.69 8.00 36.64
N GLY A 952 13.21 9.21 36.32
CA GLY A 952 13.31 10.40 37.18
C GLY A 952 14.46 11.37 36.86
N THR A 953 15.33 11.02 35.91
CA THR A 953 16.41 11.89 35.41
C THR A 953 15.85 12.83 34.34
N LEU A 954 15.92 14.14 34.57
CA LEU A 954 15.34 15.11 33.65
C LEU A 954 16.33 15.58 32.56
N PHE A 955 17.63 15.61 32.88
CA PHE A 955 18.70 15.99 31.94
C PHE A 955 20.08 15.50 32.42
N GLU A 956 21.05 15.48 31.49
CA GLU A 956 22.46 15.11 31.67
C GLU A 956 23.36 16.13 30.94
N ALA A 957 24.43 16.61 31.59
CA ALA A 957 25.40 17.53 30.99
C ALA A 957 26.84 17.00 31.13
N GLY A 958 27.66 17.16 30.08
CA GLY A 958 28.95 16.48 29.92
C GLY A 958 30.19 17.31 30.19
N ASN A 959 30.11 18.65 30.31
CA ASN A 959 31.26 19.49 30.66
C ASN A 959 30.88 20.73 31.49
N GLN A 960 31.88 21.35 32.15
CA GLN A 960 31.68 22.47 33.08
C GLN A 960 31.04 23.72 32.44
N GLY A 961 31.25 23.96 31.15
CA GLY A 961 30.60 25.06 30.40
C GLY A 961 29.13 24.78 30.08
N GLU A 962 28.77 23.52 29.79
CA GLU A 962 27.36 23.09 29.70
C GLU A 962 26.67 23.15 31.05
N ILE A 963 27.37 22.83 32.14
CA ILE A 963 26.85 22.92 33.50
C ILE A 963 26.52 24.38 33.86
N GLU A 964 27.41 25.32 33.56
CA GLU A 964 27.16 26.76 33.76
C GLU A 964 26.06 27.31 32.83
N SER A 965 26.00 26.82 31.58
CA SER A 965 24.95 27.17 30.61
C SER A 965 23.57 26.67 31.02
N VAL A 966 23.45 25.43 31.51
CA VAL A 966 22.19 24.84 32.00
C VAL A 966 21.75 25.53 33.29
N ILE A 967 22.67 25.80 34.21
CA ILE A 967 22.38 26.56 35.44
C ILE A 967 21.96 28.00 35.09
N SER A 968 22.63 28.65 34.12
CA SER A 968 22.30 30.02 33.70
C SER A 968 20.97 30.08 32.94
N ALA A 969 20.69 29.15 32.02
CA ALA A 969 19.43 29.10 31.25
C ALA A 969 18.22 28.88 32.17
N TYR A 970 18.35 28.00 33.18
CA TYR A 970 17.28 27.76 34.15
C TYR A 970 17.14 28.84 35.22
N LEU A 971 18.17 29.67 35.46
CA LEU A 971 18.08 30.83 36.36
C LEU A 971 17.51 32.10 35.69
N THR A 972 17.37 32.14 34.36
CA THR A 972 16.93 33.34 33.63
C THR A 972 15.52 33.29 33.02
N GLU A 973 14.83 32.15 32.95
CA GLU A 973 13.50 32.08 32.32
C GLU A 973 12.34 31.98 33.34
N GLU A 974 11.98 33.13 33.90
CA GLU A 974 10.56 33.51 33.99
C GLU A 974 10.11 33.93 32.57
N ARG A 975 9.15 33.19 32.00
CA ARG A 975 8.55 33.29 30.65
C ARG A 975 9.33 32.53 29.56
N VAL A 976 8.82 31.38 29.13
CA VAL A 976 7.80 31.16 28.08
C VAL A 976 7.06 29.85 28.37
#